data_AF-A0A0V1FEC3-F1
#
_entry.id   AF-A0A0V1FEC3-F1
#
_cell.length_a   1.000
_cell.length_b   1.000
_cell.length_c   1.000
_cell.angle_alpha   90.00
_cell.angle_beta   90.00
_cell.angle_gamma   90.00
#
_symmetry.space_group_name_H-M   'P 1'
#
loop_
_entity.id
_entity.type
_entity.pdbx_description
1 polymer ?
#
loop_
_entity_poly.entity_id
_entity_poly.type
_entity_poly.pdbx_seq_one_letter_code
_entity_poly.pdbx_strand_id
1 'polypeptide(L)'
;LKNIIPMEQVHSTLEGMMAKMDFGNKLDIEMNPWPDFIQRRLDLWAKYMQNYNDELAKKQSEPITVTLPDGKEVEAMSWRTSPLDIMTKLNMGGRPIISKVDGVLWDLERPLEKSCSLQFLLFDDDEGKQVFWHSTAHVLGEAAERLFGCCLCYGPPIENGFYYDMFMDDRTVTAEDMDKLEKIMKVAIDSKQPFERLELKKEELMEMFKYNPFKLRILENKVKTPTTTAYRCGPLIDLCRGPHVRHTGLLNSFKITKNSSTFWEGDSSMESLQRVYGISFPNSKQLKLWEKMKEEAASRDHRKLGKQQELFIFHELSPGSAFFFPRGAYIYNTLVEFLRKQYRKRGFREVITPNIYNSRLWETSGHWQHYAKNMFKIEIEKELFGLKPMNCPGHCLMFATGLRTYKELPLRFADFGVLHRNELSGALSGLTRVRRFQQDDAHIFCRQDQIASEIEGCLDFLRCVYETLGFSMKLYLSTRPDDFLGDVKTWDEAEAQLQSALEKFKLPWTLNAGDGAFYGPKIDIIVLDAMQRQHQCATIQLDFQLPVRFDLHFVDENHVKQRPVIIHRAILGSIERMIAVLTENFAGKWPFWLSPRQAMVIPVHPEFDDYALQVQQKIFDAGFECDVDVDASDTMKKKIRNAQLGKWNFILVVGAKEKENGSVNIRTRDNAVLGEYSLEKLIEKFNFLKENCVLKIYFYVVSIRHCKQSLAAALFRNSAAVRCSRFCLFKLKTLDNCQAITAQVHFCYSIILLNDCCLVIEQLSVSEVKKSKDNKTCEKLKIEDDNAVQNEEKIFKWLNEQRSTFTYGLTDDQALTNLIKSTVGTGVLAVPEAFSNAGLWFGLIFLIFTVIINLYCLRILVRTSQMMCLRSGRAAVDYGTLAELSVFHGPKPLRRFKRYAKFLVNISLAFSQLGMCSVYFVFIAEHIKQTVEVQNTFSLATYMAFLLPVFLALCSIRHLKYLAIPSTLANLVYFVAFLITFQYIFQELPSWKRLPSIQSLDRLPLAFGSLMFAFSAAGTILPIENKTKFPKSMNAWNGVLNTSCALSTILYIAVGFYGYIRFGSDVAGSITLNLPKDEPLYKAVKLMVSFVVSISYPMQFYVPMDIVILKLQQTIDRRGLRLAAEYAIRYALVLITFTFAELVPHLGLFISLVGALTTSALTFIFPPIIEILCEYRGSLHNRRWQLLVFGNLLICLFGMLGLLTGTITSIKAILHSFRVNE
;
A
#
# COMPACT_ATOMS: atom_id res chain seq x y z
N LEU A 1 -40.39 -53.68 -7.73
CA LEU A 1 -41.26 -54.00 -8.88
C LEU A 1 -42.61 -53.33 -8.67
N LYS A 2 -43.12 -52.60 -9.67
CA LYS A 2 -44.19 -51.58 -9.65
C LYS A 2 -43.76 -50.19 -9.20
N ASN A 3 -43.06 -49.49 -10.10
CA ASN A 3 -43.39 -48.11 -10.54
C ASN A 3 -42.35 -47.71 -11.58
N ILE A 4 -42.53 -48.20 -12.81
CA ILE A 4 -41.80 -47.76 -13.99
C ILE A 4 -42.75 -46.83 -14.73
N ILE A 5 -42.41 -45.56 -14.82
CA ILE A 5 -43.10 -44.57 -15.66
C ILE A 5 -42.71 -44.88 -17.12
N PRO A 6 -43.64 -44.91 -18.10
CA PRO A 6 -43.33 -45.27 -19.49
C PRO A 6 -42.44 -44.22 -20.17
N MET A 7 -41.47 -44.68 -20.98
CA MET A 7 -40.50 -43.83 -21.70
C MET A 7 -41.12 -42.82 -22.69
N GLU A 8 -42.37 -43.01 -23.13
CA GLU A 8 -43.05 -42.08 -24.05
C GLU A 8 -43.39 -40.72 -23.42
N GLN A 9 -43.58 -40.64 -22.09
CA GLN A 9 -43.79 -39.37 -21.42
C GLN A 9 -42.52 -38.52 -21.32
N VAL A 10 -41.33 -39.15 -21.30
CA VAL A 10 -40.04 -38.43 -21.23
C VAL A 10 -39.74 -37.71 -22.55
N HIS A 11 -40.13 -38.28 -23.70
CA HIS A 11 -39.90 -37.66 -25.01
C HIS A 11 -40.78 -36.42 -25.26
N SER A 12 -42.07 -36.44 -24.88
CA SER A 12 -42.94 -35.24 -25.01
C SER A 12 -42.54 -34.10 -24.07
N THR A 13 -41.90 -34.42 -22.94
CA THR A 13 -41.42 -33.41 -21.99
C THR A 13 -40.12 -32.76 -22.47
N LEU A 14 -39.30 -33.47 -23.26
CA LEU A 14 -38.06 -32.94 -23.86
C LEU A 14 -38.34 -31.95 -25.00
N GLU A 15 -39.30 -32.22 -25.89
CA GLU A 15 -39.71 -31.26 -26.93
C GLU A 15 -40.37 -30.01 -26.32
N GLY A 16 -41.12 -30.17 -25.21
CA GLY A 16 -41.67 -29.05 -24.44
C GLY A 16 -40.64 -28.24 -23.64
N MET A 17 -39.52 -28.85 -23.21
CA MET A 17 -38.42 -28.18 -22.51
C MET A 17 -37.44 -27.47 -23.46
N MET A 18 -37.28 -27.96 -24.70
CA MET A 18 -36.43 -27.31 -25.71
C MET A 18 -37.03 -25.99 -26.22
N ALA A 19 -38.35 -25.80 -26.12
CA ALA A 19 -39.05 -24.60 -26.60
C ALA A 19 -39.00 -23.37 -25.66
N LYS A 20 -38.35 -23.47 -24.49
CA LYS A 20 -38.18 -22.33 -23.55
C LYS A 20 -36.83 -22.38 -22.82
N MET A 21 -35.72 -22.29 -23.55
CA MET A 21 -34.48 -21.81 -22.92
C MET A 21 -34.59 -20.29 -22.77
N ASP A 22 -34.92 -19.83 -21.56
CA ASP A 22 -34.89 -18.41 -21.19
C ASP A 22 -33.42 -17.96 -21.15
N PHE A 23 -32.92 -17.41 -22.27
CA PHE A 23 -31.56 -16.87 -22.39
C PHE A 23 -31.40 -15.51 -21.66
N GLY A 24 -32.36 -15.12 -20.83
CA GLY A 24 -32.56 -13.77 -20.32
C GLY A 24 -33.40 -12.93 -21.28
N ASN A 25 -34.13 -11.94 -20.78
CA ASN A 25 -34.96 -11.05 -21.60
C ASN A 25 -34.13 -10.47 -22.77
N LYS A 26 -34.49 -10.83 -24.00
CA LYS A 26 -33.91 -10.28 -25.23
C LYS A 26 -34.08 -8.76 -25.21
N LEU A 27 -32.99 -8.02 -25.40
CA LEU A 27 -33.04 -6.57 -25.45
C LEU A 27 -33.42 -6.11 -26.87
N ASP A 28 -34.18 -5.01 -26.97
CA ASP A 28 -34.57 -4.40 -28.26
C ASP A 28 -33.38 -3.92 -29.11
N ILE A 29 -32.18 -3.85 -28.51
CA ILE A 29 -30.94 -3.43 -29.18
C ILE A 29 -30.23 -4.57 -29.92
N GLU A 30 -30.70 -5.81 -29.78
CA GLU A 30 -30.10 -7.00 -30.41
C GLU A 30 -30.66 -7.26 -31.81
N MET A 31 -29.95 -8.08 -32.60
CA MET A 31 -30.48 -8.54 -33.88
C MET A 31 -31.78 -9.34 -33.69
N ASN A 32 -32.79 -9.04 -34.49
CA ASN A 32 -34.05 -9.76 -34.47
C ASN A 32 -34.57 -10.03 -35.89
N PRO A 33 -34.57 -11.30 -36.37
CA PRO A 33 -34.08 -12.50 -35.67
C PRO A 33 -32.55 -12.50 -35.49
N TRP A 34 -32.05 -13.36 -34.59
CA TRP A 34 -30.61 -13.64 -34.53
C TRP A 34 -30.18 -14.43 -35.79
N PRO A 35 -28.88 -14.43 -36.14
CA PRO A 35 -28.40 -15.23 -37.26
C PRO A 35 -28.66 -16.74 -37.13
N ASP A 36 -29.04 -17.39 -38.22
CA ASP A 36 -29.41 -18.82 -38.26
C ASP A 36 -28.29 -19.75 -37.76
N PHE A 37 -27.03 -19.34 -37.89
CA PHE A 37 -25.89 -20.14 -37.44
C PHE A 37 -25.87 -20.35 -35.92
N ILE A 38 -26.48 -19.46 -35.13
CA ILE A 38 -26.56 -19.61 -33.67
C ILE A 38 -27.41 -20.83 -33.32
N GLN A 39 -28.62 -20.92 -33.88
CA GLN A 39 -29.51 -22.04 -33.62
C GLN A 39 -28.93 -23.36 -34.13
N ARG A 40 -28.36 -23.38 -35.34
CA ARG A 40 -27.72 -24.57 -35.91
C ARG A 40 -26.58 -25.11 -35.02
N ARG A 41 -25.74 -24.23 -34.46
CA ARG A 41 -24.68 -24.66 -33.53
C ARG A 41 -25.25 -25.25 -32.24
N LEU A 42 -26.34 -24.68 -31.71
CA LEU A 42 -26.99 -25.21 -30.51
C LEU A 42 -27.58 -26.61 -30.73
N ASP A 43 -28.21 -26.83 -31.88
CA ASP A 43 -28.75 -28.15 -32.24
C ASP A 43 -27.63 -29.20 -32.37
N LEU A 44 -26.52 -28.84 -33.03
CA LEU A 44 -25.33 -29.69 -33.12
C LEU A 44 -24.71 -29.96 -31.74
N TRP A 45 -24.62 -28.94 -30.88
CA TRP A 45 -24.11 -29.09 -29.52
C TRP A 45 -24.95 -30.06 -28.71
N ALA A 46 -26.28 -29.94 -28.74
CA ALA A 46 -27.18 -30.84 -28.04
C ALA A 46 -26.94 -32.31 -28.46
N LYS A 47 -26.83 -32.55 -29.77
CA LYS A 47 -26.51 -33.87 -30.31
C LYS A 47 -25.16 -34.40 -29.81
N TYR A 48 -24.09 -33.62 -29.90
CA TYR A 48 -22.76 -34.09 -29.51
C TYR A 48 -22.58 -34.22 -27.99
N MET A 49 -23.21 -33.35 -27.21
CA MET A 49 -23.20 -33.42 -25.75
C MET A 49 -23.91 -34.68 -25.25
N GLN A 50 -25.00 -35.09 -25.91
CA GLN A 50 -25.67 -36.36 -25.61
C GLN A 50 -24.74 -37.55 -25.84
N ASN A 51 -24.05 -37.60 -27.00
CA ASN A 51 -23.08 -38.66 -27.29
C ASN A 51 -21.97 -38.72 -26.23
N TYR A 52 -21.43 -37.56 -25.82
CA TYR A 52 -20.38 -37.49 -24.80
C TYR A 52 -20.86 -38.00 -23.43
N ASN A 53 -22.07 -37.62 -23.01
CA ASN A 53 -22.66 -38.10 -21.75
C ASN A 53 -22.86 -39.62 -21.77
N ASP A 54 -23.29 -40.18 -22.91
CA ASP A 54 -23.44 -41.63 -23.09
C ASP A 54 -22.09 -42.35 -23.02
N GLU A 55 -21.02 -41.76 -23.58
CA GLU A 55 -19.66 -42.29 -23.47
C GLU A 55 -19.11 -42.21 -22.04
N LEU A 56 -19.32 -41.08 -21.36
CA LEU A 56 -18.89 -40.87 -19.97
C LEU A 56 -19.59 -41.83 -19.00
N ALA A 57 -20.86 -42.14 -19.25
CA ALA A 57 -21.62 -43.13 -18.49
C ALA A 57 -21.05 -44.55 -18.63
N LYS A 58 -20.51 -44.90 -19.81
CA LYS A 58 -19.89 -46.21 -20.09
C LYS A 58 -18.49 -46.37 -19.47
N LYS A 59 -17.80 -45.28 -19.11
CA LYS A 59 -16.46 -45.38 -18.50
C LYS A 59 -16.52 -46.02 -17.12
N GLN A 60 -15.65 -47.01 -16.90
CA GLN A 60 -15.48 -47.67 -15.60
C GLN A 60 -14.82 -46.69 -14.60
N SER A 61 -15.37 -46.65 -13.39
CA SER A 61 -14.90 -45.77 -12.31
C SER A 61 -14.05 -46.57 -11.32
N GLU A 62 -12.88 -46.04 -10.99
CA GLU A 62 -11.89 -46.66 -10.10
C GLU A 62 -11.57 -45.70 -8.93
N PRO A 63 -11.27 -46.22 -7.72
CA PRO A 63 -10.79 -45.41 -6.61
C PRO A 63 -9.46 -44.73 -6.95
N ILE A 64 -9.38 -43.42 -6.74
CA ILE A 64 -8.20 -42.59 -6.97
C ILE A 64 -7.90 -41.72 -5.75
N THR A 65 -6.62 -41.37 -5.58
CA THR A 65 -6.15 -40.51 -4.50
C THR A 65 -5.84 -39.11 -5.02
N VAL A 66 -6.38 -38.09 -4.36
CA VAL A 66 -6.12 -36.69 -4.69
C VAL A 66 -5.31 -36.02 -3.58
N THR A 67 -4.12 -35.53 -3.92
CA THR A 67 -3.19 -34.91 -2.97
C THR A 67 -3.29 -33.39 -3.04
N LEU A 68 -3.55 -32.73 -1.90
CA LEU A 68 -3.63 -31.28 -1.77
C LEU A 68 -2.25 -30.66 -1.42
N PRO A 69 -2.05 -29.34 -1.57
CA PRO A 69 -0.74 -28.70 -1.34
C PRO A 69 -0.26 -28.74 0.12
N ASP A 70 -1.15 -28.99 1.07
CA ASP A 70 -0.84 -29.19 2.49
C ASP A 70 -0.44 -30.65 2.81
N GLY A 71 -0.35 -31.50 1.79
CA GLY A 71 -0.03 -32.92 1.90
C GLY A 71 -1.24 -33.80 2.28
N LYS A 72 -2.44 -33.23 2.40
CA LYS A 72 -3.64 -34.01 2.71
C LYS A 72 -4.11 -34.80 1.49
N GLU A 73 -4.41 -36.07 1.70
CA GLU A 73 -4.99 -36.95 0.69
C GLU A 73 -6.51 -37.05 0.84
N VAL A 74 -7.22 -37.08 -0.28
CA VAL A 74 -8.67 -37.20 -0.37
C VAL A 74 -9.04 -38.31 -1.34
N GLU A 75 -9.88 -39.24 -0.92
CA GLU A 75 -10.41 -40.30 -1.77
C GLU A 75 -11.44 -39.74 -2.77
N ALA A 76 -11.29 -40.16 -4.02
CA ALA A 76 -12.13 -39.78 -5.15
C ALA A 76 -12.34 -40.99 -6.07
N MET A 77 -13.28 -40.86 -7.00
CA MET A 77 -13.61 -41.88 -7.99
C MET A 77 -13.36 -41.31 -9.39
N SER A 78 -12.56 -42.02 -10.20
CA SER A 78 -12.22 -41.59 -11.56
C SER A 78 -13.47 -41.47 -12.42
N TRP A 79 -13.51 -40.47 -13.30
CA TRP A 79 -14.64 -40.12 -14.18
C TRP A 79 -15.94 -39.75 -13.45
N ARG A 80 -15.92 -39.58 -12.13
CA ARG A 80 -17.11 -39.28 -11.31
C ARG A 80 -16.89 -38.08 -10.37
N THR A 81 -15.73 -38.01 -9.72
CA THR A 81 -15.42 -36.90 -8.81
C THR A 81 -14.72 -35.77 -9.55
N SER A 82 -15.21 -34.54 -9.40
CA SER A 82 -14.61 -33.32 -9.93
C SER A 82 -13.87 -32.52 -8.83
N PRO A 83 -12.99 -31.57 -9.19
CA PRO A 83 -12.44 -30.61 -8.24
C PRO A 83 -13.52 -29.85 -7.45
N LEU A 84 -14.67 -29.56 -8.06
CA LEU A 84 -15.81 -28.91 -7.41
C LEU A 84 -16.39 -29.78 -6.28
N ASP A 85 -16.49 -31.09 -6.47
CA ASP A 85 -16.97 -32.02 -5.44
C ASP A 85 -16.01 -32.04 -4.25
N ILE A 86 -14.70 -32.06 -4.52
CA ILE A 86 -13.67 -32.00 -3.49
C ILE A 86 -13.70 -30.66 -2.75
N MET A 87 -13.83 -29.56 -3.48
CA MET A 87 -13.97 -28.21 -2.91
C MET A 87 -15.18 -28.12 -1.98
N THR A 88 -16.30 -28.73 -2.37
CA THR A 88 -17.55 -28.79 -1.59
C THR A 88 -17.35 -29.64 -0.33
N LYS A 89 -16.73 -30.83 -0.44
CA LYS A 89 -16.35 -31.67 0.70
C LYS A 89 -15.44 -30.96 1.70
N LEU A 90 -14.54 -30.10 1.22
CA LEU A 90 -13.60 -29.34 2.05
C LEU A 90 -14.17 -28.04 2.62
N ASN A 91 -15.45 -27.70 2.34
CA ASN A 91 -16.10 -26.46 2.77
C ASN A 91 -15.32 -25.17 2.40
N MET A 92 -14.64 -25.16 1.25
CA MET A 92 -13.79 -24.03 0.84
C MET A 92 -14.57 -22.80 0.34
N GLY A 93 -15.90 -22.88 0.27
CA GLY A 93 -16.77 -21.83 -0.26
C GLY A 93 -16.55 -21.57 -1.76
N GLY A 94 -17.37 -20.71 -2.38
CA GLY A 94 -17.24 -20.34 -3.80
C GLY A 94 -16.09 -19.38 -4.11
N ARG A 95 -14.96 -19.48 -3.41
CA ARG A 95 -13.80 -18.57 -3.57
C ARG A 95 -12.85 -18.98 -4.72
N PRO A 96 -12.52 -20.28 -4.91
CA PRO A 96 -11.70 -20.69 -6.04
C PRO A 96 -12.39 -20.42 -7.37
N ILE A 97 -11.62 -19.89 -8.33
CA ILE A 97 -12.07 -19.59 -9.69
C ILE A 97 -11.81 -20.77 -10.62
N ILE A 98 -10.65 -21.43 -10.43
CA ILE A 98 -10.22 -22.55 -11.26
C ILE A 98 -9.37 -23.53 -10.44
N SER A 99 -9.08 -24.71 -10.98
CA SER A 99 -8.18 -25.68 -10.38
C SER A 99 -6.97 -26.00 -11.27
N LYS A 100 -5.94 -26.58 -10.65
CA LYS A 100 -4.75 -27.10 -11.32
C LYS A 100 -4.57 -28.56 -10.90
N VAL A 101 -4.54 -29.45 -11.87
CA VAL A 101 -4.40 -30.91 -11.72
C VAL A 101 -3.07 -31.33 -12.32
N ASP A 102 -2.15 -31.85 -11.51
CA ASP A 102 -0.78 -32.22 -11.94
C ASP A 102 -0.04 -31.11 -12.69
N GLY A 103 -0.20 -29.88 -12.20
CA GLY A 103 0.42 -28.70 -12.80
C GLY A 103 -0.27 -28.18 -14.06
N VAL A 104 -1.40 -28.76 -14.48
CA VAL A 104 -2.19 -28.33 -15.66
C VAL A 104 -3.50 -27.68 -15.22
N LEU A 105 -3.87 -26.54 -15.83
CA LEU A 105 -5.15 -25.88 -15.54
C LEU A 105 -6.34 -26.77 -15.90
N TRP A 106 -7.34 -26.81 -15.02
CA TRP A 106 -8.43 -27.78 -15.06
C TRP A 106 -9.75 -27.14 -14.60
N ASP A 107 -10.83 -27.30 -15.38
CA ASP A 107 -12.17 -26.80 -15.03
C ASP A 107 -12.67 -27.44 -13.73
N LEU A 108 -13.33 -26.65 -12.88
CA LEU A 108 -13.80 -27.15 -11.59
C LEU A 108 -14.81 -28.30 -11.71
N GLU A 109 -15.59 -28.33 -12.78
CA GLU A 109 -16.62 -29.34 -13.02
C GLU A 109 -16.10 -30.53 -13.86
N ARG A 110 -14.87 -30.44 -14.40
CA ARG A 110 -14.29 -31.53 -15.20
C ARG A 110 -13.90 -32.71 -14.28
N PRO A 111 -14.44 -33.93 -14.51
CA PRO A 111 -14.11 -35.09 -13.70
C PRO A 111 -12.61 -35.42 -13.71
N LEU A 112 -12.10 -35.90 -12.58
CA LEU A 112 -10.72 -36.38 -12.45
C LEU A 112 -10.58 -37.76 -13.09
N GLU A 113 -9.49 -37.98 -13.82
CA GLU A 113 -9.30 -39.19 -14.64
C GLU A 113 -8.43 -40.24 -13.94
N LYS A 114 -7.54 -39.82 -13.05
CA LYS A 114 -6.56 -40.64 -12.33
C LYS A 114 -6.15 -39.97 -11.01
N SER A 115 -5.40 -40.66 -10.16
CA SER A 115 -4.76 -40.06 -8.98
C SER A 115 -3.88 -38.89 -9.37
N CYS A 116 -4.00 -37.77 -8.67
CA CYS A 116 -3.39 -36.51 -9.07
C CYS A 116 -3.15 -35.56 -7.89
N SER A 117 -2.27 -34.59 -8.09
CA SER A 117 -2.12 -33.41 -7.24
C SER A 117 -3.14 -32.33 -7.63
N LEU A 118 -3.87 -31.78 -6.66
CA LEU A 118 -4.92 -30.78 -6.88
C LEU A 118 -4.60 -29.48 -6.14
N GLN A 119 -4.57 -28.37 -6.86
CA GLN A 119 -4.45 -27.02 -6.31
C GLN A 119 -5.64 -26.16 -6.76
N PHE A 120 -6.20 -25.37 -5.84
CA PHE A 120 -7.23 -24.39 -6.14
C PHE A 120 -6.61 -23.01 -6.33
N LEU A 121 -7.00 -22.31 -7.40
CA LEU A 121 -6.51 -20.97 -7.74
C LEU A 121 -7.61 -19.93 -7.48
N LEU A 122 -7.21 -18.79 -6.91
CA LEU A 122 -8.03 -17.62 -6.64
C LEU A 122 -7.86 -16.57 -7.74
N PHE A 123 -8.65 -15.49 -7.69
CA PHE A 123 -8.48 -14.36 -8.60
C PHE A 123 -7.11 -13.68 -8.47
N ASP A 124 -6.51 -13.69 -7.29
CA ASP A 124 -5.26 -12.96 -7.08
C ASP A 124 -4.05 -13.67 -7.72
N ASP A 125 -4.19 -14.96 -8.05
CA ASP A 125 -3.20 -15.76 -8.78
C ASP A 125 -3.20 -15.39 -10.28
N ASP A 126 -2.03 -15.31 -10.91
CA ASP A 126 -1.92 -14.82 -12.30
C ASP A 126 -2.64 -15.72 -13.32
N GLU A 127 -2.51 -17.04 -13.19
CA GLU A 127 -3.28 -18.01 -13.99
C GLU A 127 -4.80 -17.88 -13.73
N GLY A 128 -5.19 -17.56 -12.48
CA GLY A 128 -6.59 -17.30 -12.11
C GLY A 128 -7.17 -16.06 -12.80
N LYS A 129 -6.40 -14.97 -12.89
CA LYS A 129 -6.80 -13.76 -13.65
C LYS A 129 -6.95 -14.05 -15.14
N GLN A 130 -6.01 -14.79 -15.72
CA GLN A 130 -6.05 -15.14 -17.13
C GLN A 130 -7.33 -15.92 -17.48
N VAL A 131 -7.67 -16.95 -16.71
CA VAL A 131 -8.92 -17.72 -16.90
C VAL A 131 -10.16 -16.85 -16.71
N PHE A 132 -10.15 -15.96 -15.71
CA PHE A 132 -11.25 -15.03 -15.46
C PHE A 132 -11.48 -14.06 -16.62
N TRP A 133 -10.42 -13.44 -17.13
CA TRP A 133 -10.50 -12.52 -18.28
C TRP A 133 -10.84 -13.25 -19.58
N HIS A 134 -10.30 -14.45 -19.78
CA HIS A 134 -10.65 -15.29 -20.93
C HIS A 134 -12.13 -15.66 -20.95
N SER A 135 -12.70 -15.99 -19.78
CA SER A 135 -14.13 -16.24 -19.65
C SER A 135 -14.98 -14.99 -19.93
N THR A 136 -14.49 -13.82 -19.53
CA THR A 136 -15.16 -12.56 -19.88
C THR A 136 -15.07 -12.24 -21.37
N ALA A 137 -13.98 -12.63 -22.04
CA ALA A 137 -13.87 -12.51 -23.49
C ALA A 137 -14.99 -13.30 -24.19
N HIS A 138 -15.31 -14.51 -23.74
CA HIS A 138 -16.43 -15.28 -24.30
C HIS A 138 -17.77 -14.56 -24.10
N VAL A 139 -18.03 -13.95 -22.95
CA VAL A 139 -19.25 -13.13 -22.75
C VAL A 139 -19.30 -11.94 -23.72
N LEU A 140 -18.16 -11.31 -24.02
CA LEU A 140 -18.07 -10.28 -25.06
C LEU A 140 -18.33 -10.85 -26.46
N GLY A 141 -17.83 -12.06 -26.76
CA GLY A 141 -18.10 -12.77 -28.01
C GLY A 141 -19.59 -13.06 -28.21
N GLU A 142 -20.29 -13.52 -27.16
CA GLU A 142 -21.74 -13.72 -27.17
C GLU A 142 -22.47 -12.41 -27.48
N ALA A 143 -22.11 -11.33 -26.78
CA ALA A 143 -22.70 -10.02 -27.00
C ALA A 143 -22.45 -9.50 -28.43
N ALA A 144 -21.27 -9.76 -29.00
CA ALA A 144 -20.92 -9.36 -30.36
C ALA A 144 -21.68 -10.16 -31.43
N GLU A 145 -21.88 -11.47 -31.26
CA GLU A 145 -22.71 -12.27 -32.17
C GLU A 145 -24.19 -11.83 -32.11
N ARG A 146 -24.72 -11.53 -30.92
CA ARG A 146 -26.10 -11.07 -30.72
C ARG A 146 -26.35 -9.67 -31.29
N LEU A 147 -25.35 -8.78 -31.22
CA LEU A 147 -25.47 -7.39 -31.68
C LEU A 147 -25.15 -7.21 -33.16
N PHE A 148 -24.14 -7.92 -33.68
CA PHE A 148 -23.60 -7.69 -35.02
C PHE A 148 -23.75 -8.87 -35.98
N GLY A 149 -23.97 -10.09 -35.48
CA GLY A 149 -23.92 -11.30 -36.31
C GLY A 149 -22.53 -11.54 -36.93
N CYS A 150 -21.49 -11.04 -36.26
CA CYS A 150 -20.11 -11.06 -36.75
C CYS A 150 -19.48 -12.45 -36.72
N CYS A 151 -18.37 -12.63 -37.46
CA CYS A 151 -17.54 -13.82 -37.38
C CYS A 151 -16.44 -13.64 -36.32
N LEU A 152 -16.60 -14.32 -35.19
CA LEU A 152 -15.61 -14.33 -34.10
C LEU A 152 -14.29 -14.96 -34.52
N CYS A 153 -13.18 -14.31 -34.17
CA CYS A 153 -11.81 -14.72 -34.49
C CYS A 153 -11.06 -15.17 -33.22
N TYR A 154 -10.23 -14.28 -32.65
CA TYR A 154 -9.41 -14.53 -31.46
C TYR A 154 -9.88 -13.74 -30.24
N GLY A 155 -10.05 -14.43 -29.10
CA GLY A 155 -10.46 -13.83 -27.83
C GLY A 155 -9.54 -14.14 -26.63
N PRO A 156 -8.23 -13.83 -26.68
CA PRO A 156 -7.32 -14.19 -25.61
C PRO A 156 -7.40 -13.23 -24.40
N PRO A 157 -7.04 -13.71 -23.20
CA PRO A 157 -6.70 -12.82 -22.10
C PRO A 157 -5.37 -12.09 -22.41
N ILE A 158 -5.21 -10.89 -21.86
CA ILE A 158 -3.97 -10.09 -21.94
C ILE A 158 -3.57 -9.58 -20.55
N GLU A 159 -2.36 -9.02 -20.43
CA GLU A 159 -1.94 -8.37 -19.19
C GLU A 159 -2.89 -7.20 -18.88
N ASN A 160 -3.68 -7.33 -17.81
CA ASN A 160 -4.73 -6.40 -17.38
C ASN A 160 -6.02 -6.39 -18.23
N GLY A 161 -6.47 -7.52 -18.72
CA GLY A 161 -7.82 -7.65 -19.30
C GLY A 161 -7.91 -8.70 -20.39
N PHE A 162 -8.72 -8.42 -21.41
CA PHE A 162 -8.92 -9.27 -22.57
C PHE A 162 -9.24 -8.43 -23.81
N TYR A 163 -9.19 -9.05 -24.98
CA TYR A 163 -9.82 -8.49 -26.17
C TYR A 163 -10.56 -9.59 -26.93
N TYR A 164 -11.41 -9.18 -27.87
CA TYR A 164 -12.00 -10.07 -28.86
C TYR A 164 -11.90 -9.46 -30.26
N ASP A 165 -11.33 -10.22 -31.19
CA ASP A 165 -11.28 -9.91 -32.62
C ASP A 165 -12.50 -10.48 -33.33
N MET A 166 -13.15 -9.66 -34.13
CA MET A 166 -14.31 -10.05 -34.92
C MET A 166 -14.20 -9.47 -36.32
N PHE A 167 -14.59 -10.29 -37.29
CA PHE A 167 -14.75 -9.87 -38.67
C PHE A 167 -16.20 -9.44 -38.91
N MET A 168 -16.32 -8.26 -39.52
CA MET A 168 -17.56 -7.67 -40.01
C MET A 168 -17.21 -7.06 -41.37
N ASP A 169 -18.10 -7.19 -42.36
CA ASP A 169 -17.80 -6.76 -43.74
C ASP A 169 -17.50 -5.26 -43.83
N ASP A 170 -18.53 -4.40 -43.83
CA ASP A 170 -18.37 -2.95 -44.01
C ASP A 170 -18.66 -2.15 -42.72
N ARG A 171 -18.75 -2.82 -41.56
CA ARG A 171 -19.09 -2.18 -40.28
C ARG A 171 -17.90 -2.10 -39.34
N THR A 172 -17.69 -0.90 -38.78
CA THR A 172 -16.75 -0.67 -37.67
C THR A 172 -17.49 -0.53 -36.35
N VAL A 173 -16.86 -0.96 -35.25
CA VAL A 173 -17.42 -0.75 -33.91
C VAL A 173 -17.35 0.74 -33.57
N THR A 174 -18.46 1.33 -33.15
CA THR A 174 -18.53 2.73 -32.70
C THR A 174 -18.54 2.85 -31.18
N ALA A 175 -18.41 4.07 -30.65
CA ALA A 175 -18.49 4.30 -29.21
C ALA A 175 -19.86 3.94 -28.62
N GLU A 176 -20.95 4.19 -29.35
CA GLU A 176 -22.31 3.82 -28.94
C GLU A 176 -22.49 2.29 -28.90
N ASP A 177 -21.81 1.56 -29.78
CA ASP A 177 -21.86 0.11 -29.77
C ASP A 177 -21.20 -0.50 -28.53
N MET A 178 -20.21 0.19 -27.93
CA MET A 178 -19.59 -0.28 -26.68
C MET A 178 -20.61 -0.32 -25.54
N ASP A 179 -21.45 0.71 -25.39
CA ASP A 179 -22.51 0.74 -24.37
C ASP A 179 -23.58 -0.34 -24.62
N LYS A 180 -23.87 -0.64 -25.89
CA LYS A 180 -24.81 -1.73 -26.26
C LYS A 180 -24.22 -3.10 -25.92
N LEU A 181 -22.96 -3.33 -26.25
CA LEU A 181 -22.24 -4.57 -25.89
C LEU A 181 -22.24 -4.78 -24.37
N GLU A 182 -21.93 -3.74 -23.58
CA GLU A 182 -21.95 -3.85 -22.11
C GLU A 182 -23.33 -4.24 -21.55
N LYS A 183 -24.41 -3.68 -22.11
CA LYS A 183 -25.78 -4.04 -21.72
C LYS A 183 -26.10 -5.50 -22.00
N ILE A 184 -25.72 -6.02 -23.17
CA ILE A 184 -25.95 -7.43 -23.53
C ILE A 184 -25.07 -8.36 -22.69
N MET A 185 -23.79 -8.02 -22.48
CA MET A 185 -22.90 -8.77 -21.57
C MET A 185 -23.48 -8.86 -20.17
N LYS A 186 -24.10 -7.79 -19.67
CA LYS A 186 -24.75 -7.76 -18.36
C LYS A 186 -25.92 -8.74 -18.29
N VAL A 187 -26.75 -8.82 -19.33
CA VAL A 187 -27.83 -9.82 -19.39
C VAL A 187 -27.26 -11.23 -19.32
N ALA A 188 -26.22 -11.54 -20.10
CA ALA A 188 -25.57 -12.86 -20.07
C ALA A 188 -24.98 -13.22 -18.68
N ILE A 189 -24.43 -12.23 -17.97
CA ILE A 189 -23.89 -12.38 -16.61
C ILE A 189 -25.00 -12.58 -15.57
N ASP A 190 -26.07 -11.77 -15.63
CA ASP A 190 -27.20 -11.84 -14.72
C ASP A 190 -27.97 -13.18 -14.87
N SER A 191 -27.98 -13.76 -16.09
CA SER A 191 -28.51 -15.09 -16.38
C SER A 191 -27.67 -16.24 -15.82
N LYS A 192 -26.45 -15.98 -15.30
CA LYS A 192 -25.54 -16.99 -14.71
C LYS A 192 -25.32 -18.22 -15.60
N GLN A 193 -25.15 -18.01 -16.89
CA GLN A 193 -24.96 -19.07 -17.87
C GLN A 193 -23.74 -19.94 -17.50
N PRO A 194 -23.86 -21.28 -17.48
CA PRO A 194 -22.75 -22.18 -17.21
C PRO A 194 -21.78 -22.23 -18.39
N PHE A 195 -20.50 -22.48 -18.10
CA PHE A 195 -19.51 -22.81 -19.13
C PHE A 195 -19.42 -24.32 -19.28
N GLU A 196 -19.93 -24.85 -20.39
CA GLU A 196 -19.96 -26.28 -20.68
C GLU A 196 -18.81 -26.64 -21.62
N ARG A 197 -17.97 -27.60 -21.23
CA ARG A 197 -16.83 -28.08 -22.03
C ARG A 197 -17.20 -29.34 -22.81
N LEU A 198 -16.83 -29.40 -24.08
CA LEU A 198 -16.93 -30.60 -24.89
C LEU A 198 -15.64 -30.83 -25.71
N GLU A 199 -15.18 -32.07 -25.76
CA GLU A 199 -14.11 -32.48 -26.68
C GLU A 199 -14.73 -33.12 -27.91
N LEU A 200 -14.42 -32.57 -29.08
CA LEU A 200 -15.04 -32.91 -30.36
C LEU A 200 -13.98 -33.31 -31.38
N LYS A 201 -14.39 -34.11 -32.36
CA LYS A 201 -13.56 -34.44 -33.52
C LYS A 201 -13.43 -33.23 -34.44
N LYS A 202 -12.31 -33.16 -35.15
CA LYS A 202 -12.04 -32.07 -36.09
C LYS A 202 -13.17 -31.93 -37.13
N GLU A 203 -13.72 -33.03 -37.63
CA GLU A 203 -14.79 -33.02 -38.63
C GLU A 203 -16.10 -32.44 -38.08
N GLU A 204 -16.44 -32.76 -36.83
CA GLU A 204 -17.63 -32.25 -36.14
C GLU A 204 -17.56 -30.73 -35.93
N LEU A 205 -16.36 -30.23 -35.61
CA LEU A 205 -16.07 -28.80 -35.47
C LEU A 205 -16.09 -28.06 -36.81
N MET A 206 -15.57 -28.68 -37.87
CA MET A 206 -15.63 -28.10 -39.22
C MET A 206 -17.08 -27.92 -39.69
N GLU A 207 -17.95 -28.88 -39.39
CA GLU A 207 -19.39 -28.75 -39.68
C GLU A 207 -20.06 -27.69 -38.79
N MET A 208 -19.73 -27.65 -37.50
CA MET A 208 -20.28 -26.68 -36.54
C MET A 208 -19.92 -25.22 -36.90
N PHE A 209 -18.68 -24.98 -37.35
CA PHE A 209 -18.17 -23.65 -37.70
C PHE A 209 -18.14 -23.36 -39.20
N LYS A 210 -18.88 -24.12 -40.02
CA LYS A 210 -18.92 -23.99 -41.48
C LYS A 210 -19.20 -22.56 -41.99
N TYR A 211 -19.92 -21.75 -41.21
CA TYR A 211 -20.25 -20.36 -41.53
C TYR A 211 -19.10 -19.38 -41.26
N ASN A 212 -18.11 -19.73 -40.43
CA ASN A 212 -17.06 -18.83 -39.97
C ASN A 212 -15.70 -19.22 -40.59
N PRO A 213 -15.26 -18.53 -41.67
CA PRO A 213 -14.03 -18.89 -42.38
C PRO A 213 -12.78 -18.80 -41.50
N PHE A 214 -12.77 -17.93 -40.49
CA PHE A 214 -11.63 -17.76 -39.59
C PHE A 214 -11.47 -18.94 -38.64
N LYS A 215 -12.57 -19.48 -38.11
CA LYS A 215 -12.53 -20.70 -37.27
C LYS A 215 -12.11 -21.92 -38.08
N LEU A 216 -12.55 -22.03 -39.34
CA LEU A 216 -12.10 -23.09 -40.27
C LEU A 216 -10.59 -23.00 -40.52
N ARG A 217 -10.05 -21.80 -40.82
CA ARG A 217 -8.60 -21.57 -40.97
C ARG A 217 -7.82 -21.95 -39.70
N ILE A 218 -8.36 -21.69 -38.51
CA ILE A 218 -7.74 -22.09 -37.23
C ILE A 218 -7.71 -23.61 -37.10
N LEU A 219 -8.82 -24.30 -37.40
CA LEU A 219 -8.91 -25.76 -37.35
C LEU A 219 -7.92 -26.40 -38.35
N GLU A 220 -7.83 -25.88 -39.56
CA GLU A 220 -6.92 -26.40 -40.59
C GLU A 220 -5.45 -26.21 -40.21
N ASN A 221 -5.06 -24.99 -39.83
CA ASN A 221 -3.65 -24.62 -39.71
C ASN A 221 -3.06 -24.84 -38.30
N LYS A 222 -3.87 -24.69 -37.24
CA LYS A 222 -3.36 -24.70 -35.84
C LYS A 222 -3.74 -25.97 -35.07
N VAL A 223 -4.80 -26.69 -35.46
CA VAL A 223 -5.21 -27.94 -34.80
C VAL A 223 -4.59 -29.14 -35.51
N LYS A 224 -3.50 -29.64 -34.91
CA LYS A 224 -2.74 -30.81 -35.39
C LYS A 224 -3.22 -32.15 -34.79
N THR A 225 -4.14 -32.11 -33.84
CA THR A 225 -4.71 -33.29 -33.16
C THR A 225 -6.04 -33.72 -33.80
N PRO A 226 -6.44 -35.01 -33.70
CA PRO A 226 -7.71 -35.48 -34.25
C PRO A 226 -8.93 -34.91 -33.51
N THR A 227 -8.79 -34.61 -32.22
CA THR A 227 -9.80 -33.94 -31.39
C THR A 227 -9.29 -32.60 -30.87
N THR A 228 -10.22 -31.71 -30.57
CA THR A 228 -9.96 -30.50 -29.80
C THR A 228 -11.23 -30.07 -29.07
N THR A 229 -11.18 -28.99 -28.31
CA THR A 229 -12.23 -28.61 -27.37
C THR A 229 -13.03 -27.41 -27.84
N ALA A 230 -14.32 -27.42 -27.54
CA ALA A 230 -15.21 -26.28 -27.66
C ALA A 230 -15.90 -26.02 -26.32
N TYR A 231 -16.22 -24.75 -26.08
CA TYR A 231 -16.96 -24.32 -24.90
C TYR A 231 -18.26 -23.65 -25.30
N ARG A 232 -19.34 -24.02 -24.63
CA ARG A 232 -20.63 -23.33 -24.71
C ARG A 232 -20.84 -22.44 -23.50
N CYS A 233 -21.33 -21.23 -23.74
CA CYS A 233 -21.78 -20.29 -22.73
C CYS A 233 -23.08 -19.64 -23.23
N GLY A 234 -24.23 -20.09 -22.71
CA GLY A 234 -25.53 -19.68 -23.22
C GLY A 234 -25.70 -19.99 -24.72
N PRO A 235 -26.01 -19.00 -25.58
CA PRO A 235 -26.11 -19.19 -27.02
C PRO A 235 -24.76 -19.23 -27.75
N LEU A 236 -23.65 -18.81 -27.11
CA LEU A 236 -22.33 -18.85 -27.71
C LEU A 236 -21.73 -20.26 -27.62
N ILE A 237 -21.18 -20.74 -28.75
CA ILE A 237 -20.31 -21.92 -28.80
C ILE A 237 -19.02 -21.52 -29.50
N ASP A 238 -17.89 -21.64 -28.81
CA ASP A 238 -16.60 -21.16 -29.29
C ASP A 238 -15.50 -22.23 -29.24
N LEU A 239 -14.62 -22.20 -30.24
CA LEU A 239 -13.44 -23.07 -30.32
C LEU A 239 -12.39 -22.57 -29.33
N CYS A 240 -12.20 -23.31 -28.25
CA CYS A 240 -11.37 -22.87 -27.13
C CYS A 240 -10.77 -24.05 -26.37
N ARG A 241 -9.49 -23.94 -25.99
CA ARG A 241 -8.79 -24.94 -25.15
C ARG A 241 -9.20 -24.90 -23.68
N GLY A 242 -9.72 -23.76 -23.23
CA GLY A 242 -10.07 -23.50 -21.85
C GLY A 242 -8.86 -23.45 -20.92
N PRO A 243 -9.08 -23.53 -19.60
CA PRO A 243 -10.39 -23.69 -18.96
C PRO A 243 -11.16 -22.37 -18.78
N HIS A 244 -12.40 -22.47 -18.30
CA HIS A 244 -13.26 -21.33 -17.99
C HIS A 244 -13.73 -21.31 -16.53
N VAL A 245 -14.23 -20.16 -16.07
CA VAL A 245 -14.95 -20.07 -14.78
C VAL A 245 -16.25 -20.86 -14.85
N ARG A 246 -16.82 -21.25 -13.70
CA ARG A 246 -18.02 -22.12 -13.68
C ARG A 246 -19.23 -21.52 -14.40
N HIS A 247 -19.51 -20.24 -14.16
CA HIS A 247 -20.65 -19.54 -14.76
C HIS A 247 -20.40 -18.04 -14.86
N THR A 248 -21.09 -17.38 -15.79
CA THR A 248 -20.94 -15.94 -16.07
C THR A 248 -21.22 -15.04 -14.88
N GLY A 249 -22.08 -15.44 -13.94
CA GLY A 249 -22.38 -14.69 -12.71
C GLY A 249 -21.20 -14.48 -11.74
N LEU A 250 -20.01 -15.04 -12.01
CA LEU A 250 -18.77 -14.70 -11.29
C LEU A 250 -18.09 -13.44 -11.86
N LEU A 251 -18.47 -13.02 -13.07
CA LEU A 251 -17.85 -11.94 -13.85
C LEU A 251 -18.55 -10.58 -13.64
N ASN A 252 -19.11 -10.35 -12.44
CA ASN A 252 -20.10 -9.27 -12.17
C ASN A 252 -19.62 -7.83 -12.43
N SER A 253 -18.32 -7.57 -12.41
CA SER A 253 -17.79 -6.21 -12.57
C SER A 253 -16.84 -6.16 -13.76
N PHE A 254 -17.31 -5.59 -14.86
CA PHE A 254 -16.54 -5.50 -16.11
C PHE A 254 -16.73 -4.13 -16.75
N LYS A 255 -15.86 -3.81 -17.71
CA LYS A 255 -15.91 -2.59 -18.51
C LYS A 255 -15.23 -2.80 -19.85
N ILE A 256 -15.88 -2.38 -20.94
CA ILE A 256 -15.27 -2.22 -22.26
C ILE A 256 -14.45 -0.94 -22.25
N THR A 257 -13.22 -1.02 -22.74
CA THR A 257 -12.21 0.01 -22.50
C THR A 257 -11.84 0.81 -23.73
N LYS A 258 -11.81 0.17 -24.91
CA LYS A 258 -11.54 0.76 -26.22
C LYS A 258 -11.85 -0.25 -27.33
N ASN A 259 -12.01 0.27 -28.54
CA ASN A 259 -12.02 -0.48 -29.79
C ASN A 259 -10.78 -0.09 -30.65
N SER A 260 -10.35 -0.97 -31.53
CA SER A 260 -9.33 -0.71 -32.55
C SER A 260 -9.52 -1.62 -33.77
N SER A 261 -8.73 -1.44 -34.82
CA SER A 261 -8.62 -2.39 -35.93
C SER A 261 -7.31 -3.17 -35.88
N THR A 262 -7.31 -4.37 -36.42
CA THR A 262 -6.12 -5.21 -36.65
C THR A 262 -6.28 -5.94 -37.98
N PHE A 263 -5.26 -6.65 -38.44
CA PHE A 263 -5.36 -7.56 -39.57
C PHE A 263 -5.23 -9.01 -39.11
N TRP A 264 -5.78 -9.94 -39.90
CA TRP A 264 -5.62 -11.37 -39.66
C TRP A 264 -4.14 -11.77 -39.61
N GLU A 265 -3.73 -12.49 -38.56
CA GLU A 265 -2.33 -12.85 -38.26
C GLU A 265 -1.33 -11.67 -38.24
N GLY A 266 -1.83 -10.42 -38.16
CA GLY A 266 -1.00 -9.21 -38.20
C GLY A 266 -0.47 -8.86 -39.60
N ASP A 267 -0.95 -9.50 -40.66
CA ASP A 267 -0.53 -9.24 -42.05
C ASP A 267 -1.44 -8.19 -42.69
N SER A 268 -0.89 -7.02 -43.04
CA SER A 268 -1.64 -5.92 -43.66
C SER A 268 -2.23 -6.23 -45.04
N SER A 269 -1.84 -7.34 -45.67
CA SER A 269 -2.42 -7.81 -46.93
C SER A 269 -3.70 -8.65 -46.75
N MET A 270 -4.03 -9.04 -45.52
CA MET A 270 -5.16 -9.91 -45.18
C MET A 270 -6.38 -9.12 -44.67
N GLU A 271 -7.47 -9.81 -44.35
CA GLU A 271 -8.73 -9.18 -43.93
C GLU A 271 -8.57 -8.32 -42.66
N SER A 272 -9.23 -7.17 -42.64
CA SER A 272 -9.26 -6.29 -41.46
C SER A 272 -10.29 -6.78 -40.45
N LEU A 273 -9.90 -6.78 -39.18
CA LEU A 273 -10.71 -7.21 -38.04
C LEU A 273 -10.95 -6.04 -37.09
N GLN A 274 -12.12 -6.02 -36.46
CA GLN A 274 -12.42 -5.12 -35.36
C GLN A 274 -12.06 -5.79 -34.03
N ARG A 275 -11.24 -5.11 -33.23
CA ARG A 275 -10.80 -5.57 -31.91
C ARG A 275 -11.46 -4.74 -30.81
N VAL A 276 -12.14 -5.39 -29.88
CA VAL A 276 -12.75 -4.74 -28.71
C VAL A 276 -12.04 -5.21 -27.44
N TYR A 277 -11.56 -4.26 -26.63
CA TYR A 277 -10.83 -4.51 -25.40
C TYR A 277 -11.73 -4.36 -24.18
N GLY A 278 -11.61 -5.25 -23.21
CA GLY A 278 -12.33 -5.20 -21.95
C GLY A 278 -11.45 -5.56 -20.75
N ILE A 279 -11.96 -5.25 -19.56
CA ILE A 279 -11.40 -5.71 -18.29
C ILE A 279 -12.53 -6.11 -17.34
N SER A 280 -12.26 -7.07 -16.46
CA SER A 280 -13.20 -7.50 -15.45
C SER A 280 -12.53 -7.88 -14.13
N PHE A 281 -13.31 -7.84 -13.06
CA PHE A 281 -12.94 -8.14 -11.69
C PHE A 281 -14.07 -8.89 -10.96
N PRO A 282 -13.76 -9.70 -9.93
CA PRO A 282 -14.76 -10.37 -9.11
C PRO A 282 -15.70 -9.42 -8.36
N ASN A 283 -15.27 -8.17 -8.09
CA ASN A 283 -16.08 -7.19 -7.37
C ASN A 283 -15.92 -5.75 -7.87
N SER A 284 -16.94 -4.93 -7.59
CA SER A 284 -17.04 -3.55 -8.05
C SER A 284 -16.04 -2.61 -7.39
N LYS A 285 -15.51 -2.96 -6.21
CA LYS A 285 -14.48 -2.16 -5.53
C LYS A 285 -13.17 -2.21 -6.30
N GLN A 286 -12.78 -3.39 -6.80
CA GLN A 286 -11.59 -3.56 -7.63
C GLN A 286 -11.73 -2.82 -8.97
N LEU A 287 -12.91 -2.88 -9.61
CA LEU A 287 -13.17 -2.12 -10.83
C LEU A 287 -13.04 -0.61 -10.60
N LYS A 288 -13.66 -0.06 -9.55
CA LYS A 288 -13.53 1.37 -9.21
C LYS A 288 -12.10 1.78 -8.87
N LEU A 289 -11.34 0.91 -8.19
CA LEU A 289 -9.93 1.15 -7.92
C LEU A 289 -9.12 1.20 -9.22
N TRP A 290 -9.36 0.26 -10.14
CA TRP A 290 -8.73 0.24 -11.45
C TRP A 290 -9.10 1.47 -12.30
N GLU A 291 -10.37 1.90 -12.29
CA GLU A 291 -10.82 3.11 -12.98
C GLU A 291 -10.10 4.36 -12.47
N LYS A 292 -10.01 4.49 -11.14
CA LYS A 292 -9.25 5.58 -10.51
C LYS A 292 -7.77 5.53 -10.91
N MET A 293 -7.14 4.36 -10.91
CA MET A 293 -5.76 4.20 -11.38
C MET A 293 -5.61 4.59 -12.85
N LYS A 294 -6.57 4.28 -13.70
CA LYS A 294 -6.57 4.65 -15.13
C LYS A 294 -6.76 6.16 -15.34
N GLU A 295 -7.61 6.81 -14.54
CA GLU A 295 -7.80 8.26 -14.57
C GLU A 295 -6.54 9.00 -14.10
N GLU A 296 -5.96 8.55 -12.97
CA GLU A 296 -4.66 9.04 -12.52
C GLU A 296 -3.59 8.83 -13.59
N ALA A 297 -3.61 7.69 -14.29
CA ALA A 297 -2.67 7.40 -15.36
C ALA A 297 -2.80 8.35 -16.56
N ALA A 298 -4.03 8.60 -17.01
CA ALA A 298 -4.31 9.54 -18.10
C ALA A 298 -3.87 10.98 -17.76
N SER A 299 -3.93 11.37 -16.48
CA SER A 299 -3.44 12.67 -16.03
C SER A 299 -1.91 12.82 -16.07
N ARG A 300 -1.19 11.68 -16.00
CA ARG A 300 0.28 11.62 -15.96
C ARG A 300 0.93 11.31 -17.30
N ASP A 301 0.15 11.05 -18.33
CA ASP A 301 0.64 10.71 -19.67
C ASP A 301 1.68 11.71 -20.17
N HIS A 302 2.88 11.21 -20.50
CA HIS A 302 4.00 12.04 -20.93
C HIS A 302 3.69 12.83 -22.22
N ARG A 303 2.76 12.40 -23.07
CA ARG A 303 2.35 13.13 -24.29
C ARG A 303 1.57 14.38 -23.92
N LYS A 304 0.68 14.26 -22.93
CA LYS A 304 -0.10 15.39 -22.39
C LYS A 304 0.80 16.34 -21.62
N LEU A 305 1.59 15.81 -20.68
CA LEU A 305 2.50 16.62 -19.86
C LEU A 305 3.63 17.23 -20.69
N GLY A 306 4.17 16.49 -21.66
CA GLY A 306 5.20 16.96 -22.59
C GLY A 306 4.74 18.16 -23.40
N LYS A 307 3.48 18.15 -23.89
CA LYS A 307 2.87 19.32 -24.54
C LYS A 307 2.66 20.47 -23.55
N GLN A 308 2.11 20.21 -22.36
CA GLN A 308 1.84 21.23 -21.34
C GLN A 308 3.11 21.93 -20.80
N GLN A 309 4.23 21.22 -20.81
CA GLN A 309 5.52 21.74 -20.34
C GLN A 309 6.46 22.14 -21.49
N GLU A 310 6.00 22.05 -22.73
CA GLU A 310 6.78 22.37 -23.93
C GLU A 310 8.10 21.60 -23.96
N LEU A 311 8.04 20.28 -23.75
CA LEU A 311 9.22 19.41 -23.76
C LEU A 311 9.53 18.92 -25.17
N PHE A 312 8.51 18.44 -25.89
CA PHE A 312 8.68 17.89 -27.24
C PHE A 312 7.38 17.91 -28.05
N ILE A 313 7.52 17.77 -29.36
CA ILE A 313 6.42 17.52 -30.31
C ILE A 313 6.77 16.39 -31.27
N PHE A 314 5.74 15.84 -31.92
CA PHE A 314 5.88 14.95 -33.07
C PHE A 314 5.23 15.62 -34.28
N HIS A 315 5.89 15.52 -35.44
CA HIS A 315 5.38 16.05 -36.70
C HIS A 315 5.21 14.90 -37.70
N GLU A 316 4.16 14.97 -38.51
CA GLU A 316 3.86 13.98 -39.56
C GLU A 316 4.96 13.82 -40.62
N LEU A 317 5.82 14.83 -40.82
CA LEU A 317 6.95 14.77 -41.75
C LEU A 317 8.10 13.89 -41.25
N SER A 318 8.12 13.57 -39.94
CA SER A 318 9.08 12.64 -39.36
C SER A 318 8.40 11.77 -38.29
N PRO A 319 7.50 10.84 -38.70
CA PRO A 319 6.71 10.04 -37.78
C PRO A 319 7.60 9.26 -36.82
N GLY A 320 7.26 9.25 -35.53
CA GLY A 320 8.03 8.54 -34.52
C GLY A 320 9.42 9.14 -34.26
N SER A 321 9.68 10.39 -34.66
CA SER A 321 10.89 11.13 -34.30
C SER A 321 10.48 12.39 -33.56
N ALA A 322 10.94 12.54 -32.31
CA ALA A 322 10.56 13.66 -31.46
C ALA A 322 11.42 14.89 -31.74
N PHE A 323 10.78 16.06 -31.82
CA PHE A 323 11.44 17.36 -31.78
C PHE A 323 11.47 17.82 -30.33
N PHE A 324 12.65 17.88 -29.72
CA PHE A 324 12.81 18.39 -28.36
C PHE A 324 12.95 19.92 -28.37
N PHE A 325 12.09 20.59 -27.62
CA PHE A 325 12.22 22.02 -27.33
C PHE A 325 13.33 22.27 -26.29
N PRO A 326 13.78 23.52 -26.06
CA PRO A 326 14.85 23.81 -25.12
C PRO A 326 14.68 23.15 -23.74
N ARG A 327 13.48 23.17 -23.18
CA ARG A 327 13.17 22.54 -21.89
C ARG A 327 13.27 21.01 -21.92
N GLY A 328 12.85 20.37 -23.01
CA GLY A 328 13.03 18.92 -23.18
C GLY A 328 14.50 18.54 -23.44
N ALA A 329 15.22 19.35 -24.23
CA ALA A 329 16.63 19.18 -24.50
C ALA A 329 17.49 19.32 -23.22
N TYR A 330 17.11 20.22 -22.30
CA TYR A 330 17.76 20.34 -20.99
C TYR A 330 17.70 19.01 -20.21
N ILE A 331 16.52 18.39 -20.11
CA ILE A 331 16.34 17.09 -19.43
C ILE A 331 17.19 16.03 -20.13
N TYR A 332 17.13 15.98 -21.46
CA TYR A 332 17.88 15.04 -22.29
C TYR A 332 19.38 15.13 -22.02
N ASN A 333 19.95 16.32 -22.11
CA ASN A 333 21.38 16.57 -21.91
C ASN A 333 21.81 16.30 -20.47
N THR A 334 20.96 16.66 -19.50
CA THR A 334 21.24 16.40 -18.07
C THR A 334 21.36 14.90 -17.78
N LEU A 335 20.50 14.07 -18.37
CA LEU A 335 20.58 12.60 -18.25
C LEU A 335 21.85 12.04 -18.90
N VAL A 336 22.18 12.52 -20.09
CA VAL A 336 23.42 12.14 -20.81
C VAL A 336 24.66 12.53 -19.99
N GLU A 337 24.72 13.75 -19.47
CA GLU A 337 25.82 14.22 -18.62
C GLU A 337 25.95 13.42 -17.32
N PHE A 338 24.82 13.08 -16.69
CA PHE A 338 24.81 12.24 -15.50
C PHE A 338 25.47 10.89 -15.79
N LEU A 339 25.13 10.25 -16.90
CA LEU A 339 25.76 8.98 -17.29
C LEU A 339 27.22 9.14 -17.71
N ARG A 340 27.60 10.20 -18.44
CA ARG A 340 29.00 10.50 -18.75
C ARG A 340 29.87 10.61 -17.49
N LYS A 341 29.36 11.22 -16.42
CA LYS A 341 30.06 11.26 -15.12
C LYS A 341 30.26 9.87 -14.55
N GLN A 342 29.28 8.98 -14.67
CA GLN A 342 29.37 7.61 -14.16
C GLN A 342 30.26 6.72 -15.04
N TYR A 343 30.26 6.92 -16.36
CA TYR A 343 31.18 6.27 -17.30
C TYR A 343 32.64 6.53 -16.92
N ARG A 344 33.01 7.79 -16.65
CA ARG A 344 34.37 8.14 -16.22
C ARG A 344 34.78 7.41 -14.95
N LYS A 345 33.90 7.33 -13.94
CA LYS A 345 34.17 6.62 -12.68
C LYS A 345 34.38 5.11 -12.87
N ARG A 346 33.81 4.53 -13.92
CA ARG A 346 33.80 3.09 -14.21
C ARG A 346 34.70 2.69 -15.37
N GLY A 347 35.57 3.59 -15.82
CA GLY A 347 36.56 3.30 -16.86
C GLY A 347 36.00 3.10 -18.27
N PHE A 348 34.80 3.61 -18.56
CA PHE A 348 34.26 3.64 -19.92
C PHE A 348 34.90 4.77 -20.73
N ARG A 349 35.14 4.51 -22.02
CA ARG A 349 35.60 5.50 -23.00
C ARG A 349 34.48 5.77 -23.99
N GLU A 350 34.04 7.01 -24.05
CA GLU A 350 33.02 7.42 -25.01
C GLU A 350 33.61 7.47 -26.42
N VAL A 351 32.89 6.89 -27.38
CA VAL A 351 33.23 6.84 -28.80
C VAL A 351 32.10 7.44 -29.64
N ILE A 352 32.40 7.83 -30.87
CA ILE A 352 31.42 8.33 -31.84
C ILE A 352 31.57 7.51 -33.11
N THR A 353 30.45 6.94 -33.58
CA THR A 353 30.42 6.07 -34.76
C THR A 353 29.48 6.60 -35.85
N PRO A 354 29.72 6.30 -37.14
CA PRO A 354 28.82 6.67 -38.24
C PRO A 354 27.37 6.23 -38.04
N ASN A 355 26.44 6.93 -38.72
CA ASN A 355 25.00 6.61 -38.70
C ASN A 355 24.56 5.73 -39.87
N ILE A 356 25.30 5.75 -40.98
CA ILE A 356 24.98 5.03 -42.22
C ILE A 356 26.12 4.05 -42.49
N TYR A 357 25.78 2.80 -42.79
CA TYR A 357 26.73 1.75 -43.16
C TYR A 357 26.24 0.98 -44.38
N ASN A 358 27.18 0.43 -45.13
CA ASN A 358 26.91 -0.52 -46.19
C ASN A 358 26.25 -1.79 -45.62
N SER A 359 25.34 -2.44 -46.38
CA SER A 359 24.60 -3.63 -45.94
C SER A 359 25.51 -4.78 -45.53
N ARG A 360 26.70 -4.88 -46.14
CA ARG A 360 27.73 -5.87 -45.84
C ARG A 360 28.08 -5.91 -44.34
N LEU A 361 28.07 -4.78 -43.63
CA LEU A 361 28.33 -4.78 -42.19
C LEU A 361 27.27 -5.59 -41.42
N TRP A 362 26.00 -5.42 -41.81
CA TRP A 362 24.87 -6.11 -41.18
C TRP A 362 24.85 -7.59 -41.56
N GLU A 363 25.23 -7.92 -42.78
CA GLU A 363 25.41 -9.31 -43.25
C GLU A 363 26.54 -10.01 -42.48
N THR A 364 27.69 -9.38 -42.32
CA THR A 364 28.80 -9.88 -41.50
C THR A 364 28.34 -10.10 -40.07
N SER A 365 27.63 -9.14 -39.47
CA SER A 365 27.16 -9.25 -38.08
C SER A 365 26.02 -10.24 -37.85
N GLY A 366 25.27 -10.63 -38.89
CA GLY A 366 24.06 -11.46 -38.77
C GLY A 366 22.75 -10.71 -38.63
N HIS A 367 22.82 -9.40 -38.39
CA HIS A 367 21.62 -8.58 -38.23
C HIS A 367 20.83 -8.44 -39.52
N TRP A 368 21.44 -8.64 -40.69
CA TRP A 368 20.69 -8.59 -41.95
C TRP A 368 19.63 -9.70 -42.01
N GLN A 369 19.98 -10.93 -41.64
CA GLN A 369 19.10 -12.09 -41.71
C GLN A 369 17.90 -11.97 -40.75
N HIS A 370 18.13 -11.46 -39.53
CA HIS A 370 17.10 -11.40 -38.49
C HIS A 370 16.41 -10.03 -38.36
N TYR A 371 17.03 -8.93 -38.81
CA TYR A 371 16.58 -7.56 -38.52
C TYR A 371 16.33 -6.66 -39.74
N ALA A 372 16.69 -7.08 -40.97
CA ALA A 372 16.60 -6.22 -42.15
C ALA A 372 15.19 -5.69 -42.47
N LYS A 373 14.11 -6.37 -42.05
CA LYS A 373 12.73 -5.87 -42.22
C LYS A 373 12.47 -4.59 -41.40
N ASN A 374 13.15 -4.45 -40.27
CA ASN A 374 13.00 -3.34 -39.33
C ASN A 374 14.08 -2.26 -39.50
N MET A 375 14.82 -2.25 -40.62
CA MET A 375 15.86 -1.28 -40.92
C MET A 375 15.41 -0.29 -41.99
N PHE A 376 15.84 0.97 -41.86
CA PHE A 376 15.74 1.93 -42.97
C PHE A 376 16.87 1.65 -43.95
N LYS A 377 16.51 1.51 -45.23
CA LYS A 377 17.43 1.17 -46.32
C LYS A 377 17.49 2.33 -47.31
N ILE A 378 18.69 2.64 -47.77
CA ILE A 378 18.98 3.70 -48.72
C ILE A 378 19.81 3.07 -49.83
N GLU A 379 19.37 3.18 -51.08
CA GLU A 379 20.16 2.74 -52.22
C GLU A 379 21.09 3.88 -52.66
N ILE A 380 22.40 3.60 -52.72
CA ILE A 380 23.43 4.55 -53.14
C ILE A 380 24.35 3.82 -54.10
N GLU A 381 24.48 4.33 -55.33
CA GLU A 381 25.37 3.75 -56.36
C GLU A 381 25.15 2.24 -56.61
N LYS A 382 23.88 1.79 -56.60
CA LYS A 382 23.46 0.37 -56.72
C LYS A 382 23.87 -0.52 -55.55
N GLU A 383 24.43 0.03 -54.48
CA GLU A 383 24.67 -0.65 -53.23
C GLU A 383 23.61 -0.27 -52.19
N LEU A 384 23.27 -1.22 -51.32
CA LEU A 384 22.34 -0.97 -50.23
C LEU A 384 23.10 -0.50 -49.00
N PHE A 385 22.69 0.66 -48.51
CA PHE A 385 23.11 1.20 -47.22
C PHE A 385 21.93 1.14 -46.24
N GLY A 386 22.25 1.13 -44.95
CA GLY A 386 21.25 1.16 -43.90
C GLY A 386 21.60 2.17 -42.81
N LEU A 387 20.59 2.84 -42.27
CA LEU A 387 20.74 3.55 -41.00
C LEU A 387 20.93 2.53 -39.88
N LYS A 388 21.90 2.76 -38.99
CA LYS A 388 22.24 1.81 -37.94
C LYS A 388 21.05 1.58 -36.97
N PRO A 389 20.63 0.32 -36.74
CA PRO A 389 19.62 -0.01 -35.72
C PRO A 389 20.22 -0.25 -34.33
N MET A 390 21.56 -0.35 -34.24
CA MET A 390 22.37 -0.60 -33.04
C MET A 390 23.84 -0.23 -33.28
N ASN A 391 24.64 -0.06 -32.22
CA ASN A 391 26.03 0.38 -32.33
C ASN A 391 27.06 -0.77 -32.39
N CYS A 392 26.69 -1.98 -31.95
CA CYS A 392 27.63 -3.09 -31.71
C CYS A 392 28.57 -3.41 -32.89
N PRO A 393 28.07 -3.54 -34.15
CA PRO A 393 28.92 -3.82 -35.29
C PRO A 393 30.00 -2.76 -35.55
N GLY A 394 29.68 -1.48 -35.34
CA GLY A 394 30.66 -0.39 -35.45
C GLY A 394 31.76 -0.50 -34.39
N HIS A 395 31.41 -0.89 -33.16
CA HIS A 395 32.39 -1.08 -32.08
C HIS A 395 33.30 -2.30 -32.34
N CYS A 396 32.79 -3.34 -32.99
CA CYS A 396 33.59 -4.49 -33.42
C CYS A 396 34.66 -4.07 -34.44
N LEU A 397 34.30 -3.22 -35.43
CA LEU A 397 35.28 -2.66 -36.37
C LEU A 397 36.38 -1.89 -35.64
N MET A 398 36.03 -1.05 -34.67
CA MET A 398 37.01 -0.29 -33.86
C MET A 398 37.93 -1.19 -33.03
N PHE A 399 37.39 -2.29 -32.50
CA PHE A 399 38.20 -3.28 -31.79
C PHE A 399 39.23 -3.91 -32.75
N ALA A 400 38.78 -4.31 -33.94
CA ALA A 400 39.57 -5.03 -34.95
C ALA A 400 40.74 -4.22 -35.57
N THR A 401 40.66 -2.89 -35.58
CA THR A 401 41.68 -2.03 -36.24
C THR A 401 43.09 -2.13 -35.65
N GLY A 402 43.24 -2.56 -34.39
CA GLY A 402 44.55 -2.61 -33.70
C GLY A 402 44.87 -3.98 -33.12
N LEU A 403 46.17 -4.28 -32.97
CA LEU A 403 46.61 -5.44 -32.19
C LEU A 403 46.21 -5.26 -30.72
N ARG A 404 45.38 -6.15 -30.20
CA ARG A 404 44.92 -6.13 -28.80
C ARG A 404 45.70 -7.12 -27.96
N THR A 405 46.03 -6.73 -26.73
CA THR A 405 46.67 -7.63 -25.75
C THR A 405 45.77 -7.85 -24.54
N TYR A 406 45.97 -8.96 -23.83
CA TYR A 406 45.18 -9.28 -22.63
C TYR A 406 45.25 -8.20 -21.54
N LYS A 407 46.30 -7.35 -21.53
CA LYS A 407 46.49 -6.24 -20.58
C LYS A 407 45.57 -5.05 -20.85
N GLU A 408 45.09 -4.91 -22.08
CA GLU A 408 44.12 -3.85 -22.45
C GLU A 408 42.68 -4.22 -22.04
N LEU A 409 42.42 -5.50 -21.76
CA LEU A 409 41.10 -6.00 -21.39
C LEU A 409 40.89 -5.93 -19.87
N PRO A 410 39.75 -5.42 -19.40
CA PRO A 410 38.52 -5.15 -20.15
C PRO A 410 38.51 -3.77 -20.85
N LEU A 411 38.20 -3.76 -22.14
CA LEU A 411 38.04 -2.55 -22.96
C LEU A 411 36.56 -2.16 -23.03
N ARG A 412 36.21 -0.94 -22.64
CA ARG A 412 34.82 -0.51 -22.46
C ARG A 412 34.48 0.71 -23.33
N PHE A 413 33.75 0.50 -24.42
CA PHE A 413 33.27 1.59 -25.28
C PHE A 413 31.84 1.97 -24.89
N ALA A 414 31.59 3.27 -24.69
CA ALA A 414 30.26 3.83 -24.51
C ALA A 414 29.91 4.72 -25.71
N ASP A 415 28.67 4.68 -26.19
CA ASP A 415 28.27 5.39 -27.40
C ASP A 415 26.82 5.87 -27.28
N PHE A 416 26.65 7.19 -27.27
CA PHE A 416 25.36 7.85 -27.37
C PHE A 416 24.96 8.06 -28.83
N GLY A 417 25.18 7.05 -29.66
CA GLY A 417 24.95 7.09 -31.10
C GLY A 417 23.47 7.13 -31.45
N VAL A 418 23.13 7.84 -32.53
CA VAL A 418 21.76 7.92 -33.02
C VAL A 418 21.37 6.63 -33.73
N LEU A 419 20.31 5.99 -33.27
CA LEU A 419 19.81 4.71 -33.78
C LEU A 419 18.47 4.89 -34.48
N HIS A 420 18.24 4.06 -35.50
CA HIS A 420 17.01 4.06 -36.28
C HIS A 420 16.43 2.66 -36.43
N ARG A 421 15.15 2.50 -36.08
CA ARG A 421 14.37 1.27 -36.29
C ARG A 421 13.10 1.61 -37.04
N ASN A 422 12.83 0.91 -38.13
CA ASN A 422 11.63 1.12 -38.94
C ASN A 422 10.40 0.46 -38.30
N GLU A 423 10.01 0.98 -37.14
CA GLU A 423 8.82 0.54 -36.41
C GLU A 423 7.56 0.80 -37.25
N LEU A 424 6.59 -0.12 -37.14
CA LEU A 424 5.27 0.03 -37.75
C LEU A 424 4.60 1.30 -37.23
N SER A 425 3.97 2.07 -38.13
CA SER A 425 3.36 3.37 -37.80
C SER A 425 2.32 3.26 -36.67
N GLY A 426 1.51 2.20 -36.67
CA GLY A 426 0.51 1.94 -35.62
C GLY A 426 1.09 1.56 -34.25
N ALA A 427 2.37 1.19 -34.18
CA ALA A 427 3.04 0.85 -32.93
C ALA A 427 3.70 2.07 -32.25
N LEU A 428 3.82 3.20 -32.95
CA LEU A 428 4.44 4.41 -32.43
C LEU A 428 3.61 4.99 -31.27
N SER A 429 4.26 5.33 -30.16
CA SER A 429 3.58 5.82 -28.97
C SER A 429 4.44 6.82 -28.21
N GLY A 430 4.21 8.11 -28.46
CA GLY A 430 4.96 9.20 -27.81
C GLY A 430 6.47 8.93 -27.83
N LEU A 431 7.12 9.08 -26.68
CA LEU A 431 8.55 8.79 -26.51
C LEU A 431 8.86 7.34 -26.09
N THR A 432 7.85 6.50 -25.80
CA THR A 432 8.10 5.12 -25.34
C THR A 432 8.45 4.16 -26.48
N ARG A 433 7.91 4.43 -27.68
CA ARG A 433 8.22 3.69 -28.92
C ARG A 433 8.34 4.64 -30.11
N VAL A 434 9.56 4.79 -30.61
CA VAL A 434 10.00 5.77 -31.61
C VAL A 434 10.85 5.10 -32.69
N ARG A 435 10.93 5.74 -33.87
CA ARG A 435 11.79 5.30 -34.98
C ARG A 435 13.23 5.77 -34.83
N ARG A 436 13.43 6.99 -34.33
CA ARG A 436 14.75 7.56 -34.01
C ARG A 436 14.91 7.63 -32.50
N PHE A 437 16.01 7.12 -31.98
CA PHE A 437 16.34 7.20 -30.57
C PHE A 437 17.85 7.23 -30.33
N GLN A 438 18.25 7.58 -29.11
CA GLN A 438 19.63 7.51 -28.67
C GLN A 438 19.68 6.70 -27.38
N GLN A 439 20.56 5.72 -27.33
CA GLN A 439 20.70 4.83 -26.18
C GLN A 439 22.00 5.13 -25.45
N ASP A 440 22.03 4.86 -24.15
CA ASP A 440 23.27 4.88 -23.36
C ASP A 440 24.08 3.58 -23.56
N ASP A 441 24.25 3.24 -24.84
CA ASP A 441 24.75 1.95 -25.29
C ASP A 441 26.22 1.80 -24.95
N ALA A 442 26.63 0.61 -24.52
CA ALA A 442 28.03 0.32 -24.28
C ALA A 442 28.37 -1.14 -24.52
N HIS A 443 29.59 -1.37 -24.99
CA HIS A 443 30.14 -2.68 -25.29
C HIS A 443 31.45 -2.88 -24.54
N ILE A 444 31.49 -3.91 -23.71
CA ILE A 444 32.68 -4.31 -22.94
C ILE A 444 33.28 -5.53 -23.61
N PHE A 445 34.48 -5.38 -24.16
CA PHE A 445 35.30 -6.49 -24.65
C PHE A 445 36.14 -6.98 -23.48
N CYS A 446 35.92 -8.22 -23.05
CA CYS A 446 36.61 -8.80 -21.90
C CYS A 446 37.06 -10.23 -22.19
N ARG A 447 37.95 -10.74 -21.33
CA ARG A 447 38.29 -12.16 -21.34
C ARG A 447 37.21 -12.98 -20.63
N GLN A 448 37.18 -14.28 -20.92
CA GLN A 448 36.18 -15.17 -20.33
C GLN A 448 36.26 -15.22 -18.79
N ASP A 449 37.45 -15.12 -18.20
CA ASP A 449 37.66 -15.04 -16.75
C ASP A 449 37.15 -13.74 -16.11
N GLN A 450 36.95 -12.68 -16.90
CA GLN A 450 36.54 -11.36 -16.42
C GLN A 450 35.01 -11.16 -16.43
N ILE A 451 34.26 -12.02 -17.13
CA ILE A 451 32.81 -11.86 -17.34
C ILE A 451 32.05 -11.62 -16.03
N ALA A 452 32.28 -12.46 -15.02
CA ALA A 452 31.59 -12.34 -13.74
C ALA A 452 31.80 -10.97 -13.07
N SER A 453 33.04 -10.48 -13.06
CA SER A 453 33.38 -9.17 -12.47
C SER A 453 32.77 -8.00 -13.24
N GLU A 454 32.69 -8.09 -14.57
CA GLU A 454 32.09 -7.04 -15.40
C GLU A 454 30.56 -7.02 -15.31
N ILE A 455 29.90 -8.17 -15.19
CA ILE A 455 28.45 -8.24 -14.93
C ILE A 455 28.14 -7.65 -13.54
N GLU A 456 28.89 -8.04 -12.50
CA GLU A 456 28.74 -7.48 -11.16
C GLU A 456 28.91 -5.94 -11.17
N GLY A 457 29.90 -5.43 -11.91
CA GLY A 457 30.11 -3.99 -12.11
C GLY A 457 28.95 -3.30 -12.86
N CYS A 458 28.35 -3.96 -13.84
CA CYS A 458 27.17 -3.45 -14.54
C CYS A 458 25.93 -3.41 -13.64
N LEU A 459 25.72 -4.43 -12.81
CA LEU A 459 24.62 -4.49 -11.84
C LEU A 459 24.77 -3.44 -10.72
N ASP A 460 25.99 -3.17 -10.24
CA ASP A 460 26.27 -2.04 -9.34
C ASP A 460 25.96 -0.70 -10.02
N PHE A 461 26.38 -0.53 -11.27
CA PHE A 461 26.11 0.69 -12.01
C PHE A 461 24.60 0.94 -12.16
N LEU A 462 23.85 -0.11 -12.53
CA LEU A 462 22.41 -0.09 -12.61
C LEU A 462 21.77 0.35 -11.28
N ARG A 463 22.17 -0.27 -10.17
CA ARG A 463 21.70 0.08 -8.82
C ARG A 463 21.91 1.56 -8.52
N CYS A 464 23.12 2.06 -8.74
CA CYS A 464 23.47 3.46 -8.51
C CYS A 464 22.58 4.43 -9.29
N VAL A 465 22.32 4.15 -10.56
CA VAL A 465 21.49 5.01 -11.42
C VAL A 465 20.02 4.97 -11.01
N TYR A 466 19.45 3.78 -10.79
CA TYR A 466 18.03 3.65 -10.47
C TYR A 466 17.69 4.12 -9.06
N GLU A 467 18.56 3.91 -8.07
CA GLU A 467 18.40 4.51 -6.74
C GLU A 467 18.45 6.04 -6.80
N THR A 468 19.34 6.62 -7.62
CA THR A 468 19.42 8.08 -7.83
C THR A 468 18.15 8.64 -8.47
N LEU A 469 17.55 7.91 -9.40
CA LEU A 469 16.29 8.29 -10.06
C LEU A 469 15.04 7.95 -9.23
N GLY A 470 15.19 7.17 -8.16
CA GLY A 470 14.10 6.76 -7.26
C GLY A 470 13.22 5.64 -7.81
N PHE A 471 13.77 4.77 -8.66
CA PHE A 471 13.06 3.62 -9.24
C PHE A 471 13.30 2.32 -8.47
N SER A 472 12.27 1.47 -8.43
CA SER A 472 12.41 0.05 -8.10
C SER A 472 12.54 -0.78 -9.39
N MET A 473 13.21 -1.93 -9.31
CA MET A 473 13.49 -2.80 -10.45
C MET A 473 13.06 -4.25 -10.20
N LYS A 474 12.60 -4.91 -11.27
CA LYS A 474 12.47 -6.36 -11.37
C LYS A 474 13.49 -6.88 -12.37
N LEU A 475 14.12 -8.01 -12.05
CA LEU A 475 15.15 -8.63 -12.87
C LEU A 475 14.60 -9.90 -13.51
N TYR A 476 14.88 -10.08 -14.80
CA TYR A 476 14.51 -11.26 -15.56
C TYR A 476 15.76 -11.87 -16.18
N LEU A 477 15.89 -13.20 -16.08
CA LEU A 477 16.91 -13.95 -16.81
C LEU A 477 16.28 -14.53 -18.07
N SER A 478 16.65 -14.00 -19.23
CA SER A 478 16.10 -14.42 -20.52
C SER A 478 17.07 -15.40 -21.20
N THR A 479 16.62 -16.64 -21.39
CA THR A 479 17.44 -17.79 -21.85
C THR A 479 17.28 -18.07 -23.35
N ARG A 480 18.05 -19.02 -23.87
CA ARG A 480 18.15 -19.39 -25.29
C ARG A 480 16.79 -19.50 -26.01
N PRO A 481 16.55 -18.72 -27.08
CA PRO A 481 15.34 -18.83 -27.93
C PRO A 481 15.42 -20.02 -28.90
N ASP A 482 14.32 -20.32 -29.60
CA ASP A 482 14.27 -21.38 -30.62
C ASP A 482 15.17 -21.07 -31.84
N ASP A 483 15.23 -19.80 -32.26
CA ASP A 483 16.08 -19.29 -33.35
C ASP A 483 17.35 -18.63 -32.78
N PHE A 484 18.37 -19.45 -32.50
CA PHE A 484 19.64 -19.01 -31.87
C PHE A 484 20.88 -19.36 -32.71
N LEU A 485 21.98 -18.63 -32.48
CA LEU A 485 23.29 -18.88 -33.07
C LEU A 485 24.30 -19.40 -32.04
N GLY A 486 25.23 -20.25 -32.48
CA GLY A 486 26.33 -20.78 -31.67
C GLY A 486 26.08 -22.15 -31.05
N ASP A 487 27.07 -22.64 -30.31
CA ASP A 487 27.01 -23.96 -29.68
C ASP A 487 26.20 -23.96 -28.38
N VAL A 488 25.39 -25.00 -28.18
CA VAL A 488 24.55 -25.22 -26.99
C VAL A 488 25.37 -25.12 -25.70
N LYS A 489 26.59 -25.68 -25.69
CA LYS A 489 27.46 -25.67 -24.51
C LYS A 489 27.84 -24.25 -24.07
N THR A 490 28.16 -23.36 -25.01
CA THR A 490 28.49 -21.96 -24.71
C THR A 490 27.29 -21.22 -24.12
N TRP A 491 26.09 -21.52 -24.62
CA TRP A 491 24.84 -21.00 -24.07
C TRP A 491 24.59 -21.44 -22.64
N ASP A 492 24.73 -22.74 -22.36
CA ASP A 492 24.51 -23.28 -21.02
C ASP A 492 25.49 -22.66 -20.00
N GLU A 493 26.76 -22.46 -20.39
CA GLU A 493 27.76 -21.78 -19.57
C GLU A 493 27.42 -20.29 -19.35
N ALA A 494 26.96 -19.59 -20.39
CA ALA A 494 26.58 -18.18 -20.31
C ALA A 494 25.35 -17.95 -19.42
N GLU A 495 24.33 -18.81 -19.53
CA GLU A 495 23.13 -18.78 -18.69
C GLU A 495 23.48 -19.02 -17.22
N ALA A 496 24.33 -20.01 -16.94
CA ALA A 496 24.80 -20.29 -15.59
C ALA A 496 25.58 -19.11 -14.97
N GLN A 497 26.40 -18.42 -15.76
CA GLN A 497 27.14 -17.24 -15.31
C GLN A 497 26.22 -16.07 -14.97
N LEU A 498 25.24 -15.75 -15.82
CA LEU A 498 24.25 -14.70 -15.54
C LEU A 498 23.40 -15.05 -14.31
N GLN A 499 22.99 -16.31 -14.18
CA GLN A 499 22.25 -16.78 -12.99
C GLN A 499 23.07 -16.59 -11.71
N SER A 500 24.34 -17.00 -11.70
CA SER A 500 25.21 -16.84 -10.53
C SER A 500 25.41 -15.36 -10.16
N ALA A 501 25.55 -14.48 -11.14
CA ALA A 501 25.65 -13.04 -10.91
C ALA A 501 24.37 -12.46 -10.28
N LEU A 502 23.19 -12.89 -10.74
CA LEU A 502 21.90 -12.50 -10.18
C LEU A 502 21.73 -12.99 -8.73
N GLU A 503 22.11 -14.23 -8.43
CA GLU A 503 22.07 -14.79 -7.08
C GLU A 503 22.96 -14.01 -6.09
N LYS A 504 24.16 -13.61 -6.53
CA LYS A 504 25.07 -12.77 -5.74
C LYS A 504 24.56 -11.33 -5.55
N PHE A 505 23.83 -10.79 -6.52
CA PHE A 505 23.28 -9.43 -6.44
C PHE A 505 22.19 -9.28 -5.36
N LYS A 506 21.63 -10.41 -4.89
CA LYS A 506 20.66 -10.53 -3.78
C LYS A 506 19.33 -9.80 -3.98
N LEU A 507 18.94 -9.54 -5.24
CA LEU A 507 17.59 -9.09 -5.58
C LEU A 507 16.77 -10.25 -6.16
N PRO A 508 15.44 -10.30 -5.92
CA PRO A 508 14.57 -11.28 -6.55
C PRO A 508 14.62 -11.15 -8.08
N TRP A 509 14.73 -12.29 -8.77
CA TRP A 509 14.69 -12.37 -10.23
C TRP A 509 13.76 -13.50 -10.67
N THR A 510 13.27 -13.41 -11.91
CA THR A 510 12.36 -14.37 -12.52
C THR A 510 12.97 -14.92 -13.81
N LEU A 511 12.80 -16.22 -14.08
CA LEU A 511 13.23 -16.82 -15.35
C LEU A 511 12.24 -16.47 -16.46
N ASN A 512 12.73 -16.03 -17.61
CA ASN A 512 11.97 -15.74 -18.82
C ASN A 512 12.45 -16.65 -19.95
N ALA A 513 11.96 -17.89 -19.96
CA ALA A 513 12.48 -18.92 -20.84
C ALA A 513 12.24 -18.59 -22.32
N GLY A 514 13.29 -18.67 -23.14
CA GLY A 514 13.21 -18.49 -24.59
C GLY A 514 13.18 -17.04 -25.09
N ASP A 515 13.35 -16.04 -24.22
CA ASP A 515 13.30 -14.62 -24.58
C ASP A 515 14.68 -13.96 -24.74
N GLY A 516 15.76 -14.77 -24.77
CA GLY A 516 17.13 -14.32 -25.03
C GLY A 516 17.31 -13.70 -26.42
N ALA A 517 18.40 -12.95 -26.62
CA ALA A 517 18.74 -12.46 -27.97
C ALA A 517 19.29 -13.62 -28.81
N PHE A 518 19.20 -13.57 -30.14
CA PHE A 518 19.66 -14.67 -31.00
C PHE A 518 21.17 -15.00 -30.83
N TYR A 519 21.97 -14.09 -30.30
CA TYR A 519 23.42 -14.23 -30.08
C TYR A 519 23.84 -14.51 -28.63
N GLY A 520 22.91 -14.52 -27.66
CA GLY A 520 23.23 -14.86 -26.27
C GLY A 520 22.16 -14.50 -25.23
N PRO A 521 22.32 -14.98 -23.98
CA PRO A 521 21.37 -14.74 -22.90
C PRO A 521 21.53 -13.33 -22.34
N LYS A 522 20.48 -12.83 -21.68
CA LYS A 522 20.45 -11.46 -21.13
C LYS A 522 19.74 -11.37 -19.80
N ILE A 523 20.17 -10.39 -19.01
CA ILE A 523 19.45 -9.89 -17.84
C ILE A 523 18.61 -8.71 -18.32
N ASP A 524 17.30 -8.86 -18.29
CA ASP A 524 16.35 -7.80 -18.59
C ASP A 524 15.87 -7.12 -17.32
N ILE A 525 15.92 -5.79 -17.32
CA ILE A 525 15.58 -4.99 -16.16
C ILE A 525 14.34 -4.17 -16.45
N ILE A 526 13.28 -4.54 -15.74
CA ILE A 526 11.97 -3.91 -15.85
C ILE A 526 11.83 -2.88 -14.73
N VAL A 527 11.58 -1.63 -15.13
CA VAL A 527 11.21 -0.54 -14.25
C VAL A 527 9.69 -0.44 -14.22
N LEU A 528 9.15 -0.30 -13.01
CA LEU A 528 7.74 0.03 -12.82
C LEU A 528 7.61 1.55 -12.78
N ASP A 529 6.79 2.10 -13.68
CA ASP A 529 6.42 3.51 -13.57
C ASP A 529 5.45 3.73 -12.38
N ALA A 530 5.11 4.99 -12.09
CA ALA A 530 4.18 5.34 -11.00
C ALA A 530 2.76 4.77 -11.18
N MET A 531 2.48 4.12 -12.31
CA MET A 531 1.20 3.50 -12.67
C MET A 531 1.33 1.96 -12.75
N GLN A 532 2.44 1.39 -12.25
CA GLN A 532 2.77 -0.03 -12.27
C GLN A 532 2.89 -0.64 -13.67
N ARG A 533 3.07 0.17 -14.72
CA ARG A 533 3.37 -0.37 -16.04
C ARG A 533 4.84 -0.78 -16.11
N GLN A 534 5.07 -1.91 -16.75
CA GLN A 534 6.37 -2.51 -16.91
C GLN A 534 7.07 -1.91 -18.13
N HIS A 535 8.20 -1.24 -17.92
CA HIS A 535 9.06 -0.76 -19.00
C HIS A 535 10.41 -1.45 -18.89
N GLN A 536 10.76 -2.25 -19.90
CA GLN A 536 12.12 -2.73 -20.06
C GLN A 536 12.99 -1.55 -20.53
N CYS A 537 13.83 -1.05 -19.64
CA CYS A 537 14.69 0.10 -19.89
C CYS A 537 16.16 -0.34 -19.99
N ALA A 538 16.63 -1.15 -19.04
CA ALA A 538 18.01 -1.61 -19.00
C ALA A 538 18.13 -3.07 -19.40
N THR A 539 19.31 -3.43 -19.90
CA THR A 539 19.65 -4.79 -20.32
C THR A 539 21.15 -5.01 -20.18
N ILE A 540 21.55 -6.22 -19.81
CA ILE A 540 22.94 -6.69 -19.80
C ILE A 540 22.96 -8.02 -20.54
N GLN A 541 23.66 -8.10 -21.66
CA GLN A 541 23.59 -9.24 -22.59
C GLN A 541 24.99 -9.75 -22.88
N LEU A 542 25.17 -11.07 -22.86
CA LEU A 542 26.41 -11.71 -23.30
C LEU A 542 26.34 -12.01 -24.79
N ASP A 543 27.44 -11.77 -25.49
CA ASP A 543 27.56 -12.10 -26.91
C ASP A 543 28.92 -12.77 -27.19
N PHE A 544 28.82 -13.99 -27.69
CA PHE A 544 29.94 -14.83 -28.12
C PHE A 544 30.01 -14.95 -29.65
N GLN A 545 28.99 -14.49 -30.37
CA GLN A 545 28.84 -14.63 -31.81
C GLN A 545 29.51 -13.49 -32.58
N LEU A 546 29.32 -12.23 -32.17
CA LEU A 546 29.97 -11.10 -32.86
C LEU A 546 31.50 -11.21 -32.87
N PRO A 547 32.19 -11.63 -31.78
CA PRO A 547 33.62 -11.91 -31.82
C PRO A 547 34.05 -12.95 -32.86
N VAL A 548 33.22 -13.97 -33.10
CA VAL A 548 33.47 -14.99 -34.13
C VAL A 548 33.27 -14.40 -35.52
N ARG A 549 32.14 -13.74 -35.75
CA ARG A 549 31.74 -13.22 -37.07
C ARG A 549 32.62 -12.08 -37.58
N PHE A 550 33.15 -11.26 -36.68
CA PHE A 550 34.09 -10.17 -37.00
C PHE A 550 35.57 -10.59 -36.91
N ASP A 551 35.83 -11.85 -36.62
CA ASP A 551 37.18 -12.38 -36.42
C ASP A 551 38.02 -11.61 -35.38
N LEU A 552 37.40 -11.26 -34.25
CA LEU A 552 38.03 -10.47 -33.20
C LEU A 552 38.99 -11.32 -32.37
N HIS A 553 40.19 -10.80 -32.13
CA HIS A 553 41.21 -11.49 -31.34
C HIS A 553 42.00 -10.53 -30.44
N PHE A 554 42.51 -11.06 -29.34
CA PHE A 554 43.57 -10.46 -28.54
C PHE A 554 44.70 -11.49 -28.30
N VAL A 555 45.89 -11.01 -27.96
CA VAL A 555 47.05 -11.85 -27.64
C VAL A 555 47.11 -12.05 -26.12
N ASP A 556 47.15 -13.31 -25.68
CA ASP A 556 47.27 -13.69 -24.27
C ASP A 556 48.71 -13.65 -23.74
N GLU A 557 48.89 -14.05 -22.47
CA GLU A 557 50.19 -14.11 -21.79
C GLU A 557 51.20 -15.05 -22.48
N ASN A 558 50.72 -16.04 -23.21
CA ASN A 558 51.51 -17.04 -23.91
C ASN A 558 51.71 -16.70 -25.40
N HIS A 559 51.39 -15.46 -25.80
CA HIS A 559 51.41 -14.99 -27.18
C HIS A 559 50.45 -15.75 -28.12
N VAL A 560 49.41 -16.38 -27.57
CA VAL A 560 48.38 -17.09 -28.36
C VAL A 560 47.21 -16.15 -28.63
N LYS A 561 46.67 -16.21 -29.85
CA LYS A 561 45.45 -15.47 -30.21
C LYS A 561 44.25 -16.11 -29.55
N GLN A 562 43.56 -15.33 -28.72
CA GLN A 562 42.32 -15.71 -28.05
C GLN A 562 41.19 -14.77 -28.50
N ARG A 563 39.93 -15.23 -28.39
CA ARG A 563 38.75 -14.42 -28.74
C ARG A 563 38.20 -13.72 -27.50
N PRO A 564 37.85 -12.42 -27.58
CA PRO A 564 37.17 -11.74 -26.49
C PRO A 564 35.69 -12.15 -26.42
N VAL A 565 35.06 -11.86 -25.29
CA VAL A 565 33.61 -11.91 -25.11
C VAL A 565 33.09 -10.48 -25.03
N ILE A 566 31.91 -10.21 -25.60
CA ILE A 566 31.28 -8.89 -25.58
C ILE A 566 30.13 -8.90 -24.57
N ILE A 567 30.11 -7.90 -23.69
CA ILE A 567 28.95 -7.58 -22.86
C ILE A 567 28.29 -6.33 -23.45
N HIS A 568 27.08 -6.49 -23.98
CA HIS A 568 26.22 -5.40 -24.41
C HIS A 568 25.44 -4.89 -23.23
N ARG A 569 25.36 -3.58 -23.05
CA ARG A 569 24.53 -3.05 -21.98
C ARG A 569 23.96 -1.68 -22.27
N ALA A 570 22.82 -1.43 -21.63
CA ALA A 570 22.20 -0.12 -21.49
C ALA A 570 21.64 -0.02 -20.06
N ILE A 571 21.75 1.15 -19.43
CA ILE A 571 21.31 1.40 -18.05
C ILE A 571 20.07 2.28 -18.03
N LEU A 572 19.99 3.30 -18.88
CA LEU A 572 18.74 4.05 -19.07
C LEU A 572 17.88 3.43 -20.18
N GLY A 573 18.51 2.76 -21.14
CA GLY A 573 17.88 2.45 -22.42
C GLY A 573 17.91 3.66 -23.33
N SER A 574 16.90 3.79 -24.19
CA SER A 574 16.77 5.03 -24.97
C SER A 574 16.45 6.21 -24.05
N ILE A 575 17.15 7.33 -24.24
CA ILE A 575 16.92 8.57 -23.48
C ILE A 575 15.48 9.04 -23.66
N GLU A 576 14.90 8.89 -24.85
CA GLU A 576 13.50 9.20 -25.16
C GLU A 576 12.54 8.45 -24.23
N ARG A 577 12.65 7.10 -24.18
CA ARG A 577 11.82 6.27 -23.29
C ARG A 577 12.03 6.64 -21.83
N MET A 578 13.27 6.88 -21.41
CA MET A 578 13.55 7.28 -20.03
C MET A 578 12.88 8.61 -19.67
N ILE A 579 12.89 9.60 -20.57
CA ILE A 579 12.16 10.87 -20.38
C ILE A 579 10.66 10.62 -20.22
N ALA A 580 10.05 9.75 -21.04
CA ALA A 580 8.64 9.39 -20.86
C ALA A 580 8.37 8.81 -19.46
N VAL A 581 9.15 7.80 -19.05
CA VAL A 581 9.00 7.11 -17.77
C VAL A 581 9.19 8.09 -16.61
N LEU A 582 10.20 8.97 -16.66
CA LEU A 582 10.42 9.98 -15.62
C LEU A 582 9.32 11.04 -15.58
N THR A 583 8.83 11.49 -16.73
CA THR A 583 7.73 12.47 -16.84
C THR A 583 6.49 11.93 -16.12
N GLU A 584 6.14 10.68 -16.40
CA GLU A 584 4.99 9.98 -15.80
C GLU A 584 5.21 9.69 -14.32
N ASN A 585 6.40 9.23 -13.94
CA ASN A 585 6.76 8.90 -12.57
C ASN A 585 6.66 10.13 -11.64
N PHE A 586 7.17 11.27 -12.09
CA PHE A 586 7.10 12.52 -11.33
C PHE A 586 5.81 13.31 -11.58
N ALA A 587 4.90 12.82 -12.42
CA ALA A 587 3.73 13.57 -12.88
C ALA A 587 4.11 14.99 -13.37
N GLY A 588 5.24 15.12 -14.05
CA GLY A 588 5.82 16.40 -14.49
C GLY A 588 6.36 17.32 -13.38
N LYS A 589 6.44 16.86 -12.12
CA LYS A 589 7.08 17.60 -11.01
C LYS A 589 8.55 17.20 -10.88
N TRP A 590 9.36 17.54 -11.87
CA TRP A 590 10.78 17.16 -11.95
C TRP A 590 11.59 17.52 -10.70
N PRO A 591 12.52 16.65 -10.24
CA PRO A 591 13.46 17.01 -9.19
C PRO A 591 14.37 18.14 -9.66
N PHE A 592 14.92 18.93 -8.73
CA PHE A 592 15.60 20.20 -9.06
C PHE A 592 16.71 20.04 -10.09
N TRP A 593 17.51 18.99 -9.97
CA TRP A 593 18.66 18.75 -10.83
C TRP A 593 18.27 18.35 -12.27
N LEU A 594 17.08 17.80 -12.50
CA LEU A 594 16.55 17.45 -13.83
C LEU A 594 15.56 18.49 -14.38
N SER A 595 15.02 19.36 -13.52
CA SER A 595 13.94 20.25 -13.90
C SER A 595 14.44 21.33 -14.85
N PRO A 596 13.80 21.53 -16.02
CA PRO A 596 14.06 22.69 -16.87
C PRO A 596 13.37 23.96 -16.34
N ARG A 597 12.65 23.86 -15.22
CA ARG A 597 11.93 24.95 -14.57
C ARG A 597 12.43 25.13 -13.13
N GLN A 598 13.71 25.47 -12.99
CA GLN A 598 14.38 25.49 -11.69
C GLN A 598 13.96 26.70 -10.83
N ALA A 599 13.97 27.91 -11.38
CA ALA A 599 13.55 29.12 -10.68
C ALA A 599 12.72 30.07 -11.55
N MET A 600 11.67 30.68 -10.99
CA MET A 600 10.89 31.74 -11.62
C MET A 600 10.97 33.00 -10.75
N VAL A 601 11.44 34.12 -11.30
CA VAL A 601 11.51 35.41 -10.61
C VAL A 601 10.24 36.22 -10.88
N ILE A 602 9.62 36.73 -9.81
CA ILE A 602 8.38 37.51 -9.88
C ILE A 602 8.59 38.83 -9.11
N PRO A 603 8.61 39.98 -9.81
CA PRO A 603 8.64 41.28 -9.16
C PRO A 603 7.29 41.62 -8.52
N VAL A 604 7.32 42.30 -7.37
CA VAL A 604 6.11 42.75 -6.66
C VAL A 604 5.43 43.90 -7.41
N HIS A 605 6.22 44.73 -8.09
CA HIS A 605 5.78 45.90 -8.85
C HIS A 605 6.73 46.12 -10.05
N PRO A 606 6.27 46.70 -11.19
CA PRO A 606 7.10 46.91 -12.38
C PRO A 606 8.39 47.71 -12.14
N GLU A 607 8.44 48.54 -11.09
CA GLU A 607 9.66 49.27 -10.70
C GLU A 607 10.84 48.36 -10.29
N PHE A 608 10.58 47.07 -10.04
CA PHE A 608 11.58 46.07 -9.68
C PHE A 608 11.93 45.12 -10.83
N ASP A 609 11.41 45.34 -12.04
CA ASP A 609 11.64 44.48 -13.21
C ASP A 609 13.14 44.38 -13.56
N ASP A 610 13.87 45.50 -13.51
CA ASP A 610 15.32 45.53 -13.73
C ASP A 610 16.08 44.65 -12.73
N TYR A 611 15.65 44.67 -11.46
CA TYR A 611 16.26 43.83 -10.43
C TYR A 611 15.90 42.36 -10.64
N ALA A 612 14.67 42.06 -11.05
CA ALA A 612 14.26 40.70 -11.40
C ALA A 612 15.08 40.11 -12.55
N LEU A 613 15.36 40.90 -13.59
CA LEU A 613 16.25 40.53 -14.70
C LEU A 613 17.70 40.33 -14.25
N GLN A 614 18.22 41.19 -13.36
CA GLN A 614 19.55 40.99 -12.78
C GLN A 614 19.66 39.70 -11.96
N VAL A 615 18.63 39.36 -11.18
CA VAL A 615 18.56 38.11 -10.42
C VAL A 615 18.54 36.91 -11.37
N GLN A 616 17.75 36.97 -12.43
CA GLN A 616 17.68 35.93 -13.46
C GLN A 616 19.07 35.70 -14.08
N GLN A 617 19.74 36.77 -14.54
CA GLN A 617 21.05 36.68 -15.19
C GLN A 617 22.08 36.05 -14.25
N LYS A 618 22.14 36.47 -12.97
CA LYS A 618 23.06 35.88 -11.99
C LYS A 618 22.84 34.38 -11.76
N ILE A 619 21.59 33.93 -11.75
CA ILE A 619 21.26 32.50 -11.60
C ILE A 619 21.63 31.74 -12.89
N PHE A 620 21.40 32.35 -14.06
CA PHE A 620 21.75 31.77 -15.35
C PHE A 620 23.27 31.64 -15.53
N ASP A 621 24.04 32.67 -15.21
CA ASP A 621 25.51 32.67 -15.24
C ASP A 621 26.11 31.61 -14.30
N ALA A 622 25.40 31.26 -13.23
CA ALA A 622 25.76 30.17 -12.32
C ALA A 622 25.43 28.76 -12.87
N GLY A 623 24.84 28.66 -14.06
CA GLY A 623 24.53 27.40 -14.75
C GLY A 623 23.18 26.78 -14.37
N PHE A 624 22.19 27.61 -14.00
CA PHE A 624 20.82 27.20 -13.65
C PHE A 624 19.76 27.88 -14.51
N GLU A 625 18.66 27.17 -14.77
CA GLU A 625 17.53 27.68 -15.55
C GLU A 625 16.66 28.62 -14.70
N CYS A 626 16.50 29.85 -15.17
CA CYS A 626 15.73 30.87 -14.47
C CYS A 626 14.91 31.69 -15.47
N ASP A 627 13.59 31.73 -15.28
CA ASP A 627 12.68 32.61 -16.04
C ASP A 627 12.27 33.79 -15.16
N VAL A 628 11.79 34.87 -15.80
CA VAL A 628 11.22 36.03 -15.12
C VAL A 628 9.83 36.33 -15.68
N ASP A 629 8.90 36.70 -14.81
CA ASP A 629 7.53 37.10 -15.19
C ASP A 629 7.30 38.59 -14.89
N VAL A 630 7.61 39.44 -15.87
CA VAL A 630 7.41 40.90 -15.83
C VAL A 630 6.07 41.34 -16.46
N ASP A 631 5.15 40.41 -16.78
CA ASP A 631 3.90 40.76 -17.46
C ASP A 631 3.04 41.70 -16.60
N ALA A 632 2.80 42.93 -17.07
CA ALA A 632 2.02 43.91 -16.32
C ALA A 632 0.51 43.57 -16.25
N SER A 633 0.02 42.66 -17.09
CA SER A 633 -1.40 42.28 -17.12
C SER A 633 -1.83 41.37 -15.96
N ASP A 634 -0.87 40.68 -15.32
CA ASP A 634 -1.12 39.72 -14.25
C ASP A 634 -0.73 40.26 -12.87
N THR A 635 -1.64 40.14 -11.90
CA THR A 635 -1.33 40.44 -10.49
C THR A 635 -0.23 39.50 -9.97
N MET A 636 0.61 39.96 -9.04
CA MET A 636 1.66 39.13 -8.40
C MET A 636 1.13 37.76 -7.91
N LYS A 637 -0.08 37.73 -7.31
CA LYS A 637 -0.71 36.47 -6.86
C LYS A 637 -1.03 35.54 -8.02
N LYS A 638 -1.49 36.07 -9.15
CA LYS A 638 -1.76 35.30 -10.37
C LYS A 638 -0.46 34.77 -10.98
N LYS A 639 0.60 35.57 -11.06
CA LYS A 639 1.94 35.13 -11.48
C LYS A 639 2.48 33.99 -10.62
N ILE A 640 2.38 34.11 -9.29
CA ILE A 640 2.78 33.04 -8.36
C ILE A 640 1.98 31.76 -8.62
N ARG A 641 0.66 31.87 -8.81
CA ARG A 641 -0.20 30.72 -9.14
C ARG A 641 0.16 30.09 -10.48
N ASN A 642 0.42 30.89 -11.51
CA ASN A 642 0.85 30.42 -12.83
C ASN A 642 2.17 29.66 -12.71
N ALA A 643 3.13 30.17 -11.93
CA ALA A 643 4.40 29.49 -11.66
C ALA A 643 4.21 28.17 -10.88
N GLN A 644 3.28 28.13 -9.92
CA GLN A 644 2.93 26.89 -9.21
C GLN A 644 2.30 25.85 -10.13
N LEU A 645 1.34 26.25 -10.97
CA LEU A 645 0.72 25.38 -11.99
C LEU A 645 1.75 24.93 -13.04
N GLY A 646 2.70 25.80 -13.38
CA GLY A 646 3.86 25.51 -14.21
C GLY A 646 4.89 24.59 -13.54
N LYS A 647 4.72 24.26 -12.25
CA LYS A 647 5.56 23.33 -11.46
C LYS A 647 7.01 23.77 -11.27
N TRP A 648 7.28 25.08 -11.27
CA TRP A 648 8.59 25.68 -11.01
C TRP A 648 9.13 25.28 -9.63
N ASN A 649 10.35 24.76 -9.55
CA ASN A 649 10.88 24.24 -8.29
C ASN A 649 10.96 25.33 -7.21
N PHE A 650 11.43 26.52 -7.59
CA PHE A 650 11.47 27.72 -6.77
C PHE A 650 10.80 28.90 -7.46
N ILE A 651 10.08 29.70 -6.68
CA ILE A 651 9.45 30.95 -7.09
C ILE A 651 10.07 32.04 -6.22
N LEU A 652 10.79 32.95 -6.83
CA LEU A 652 11.61 33.99 -6.19
C LEU A 652 10.88 35.31 -6.31
N VAL A 653 10.37 35.84 -5.19
CA VAL A 653 9.66 37.11 -5.16
C VAL A 653 10.64 38.23 -4.81
N VAL A 654 10.63 39.32 -5.58
CA VAL A 654 11.51 40.48 -5.37
C VAL A 654 10.74 41.79 -5.27
N GLY A 655 10.99 42.57 -4.21
CA GLY A 655 10.48 43.92 -4.03
C GLY A 655 11.56 44.88 -3.54
N ALA A 656 11.14 46.00 -2.95
CA ALA A 656 12.06 47.05 -2.46
C ALA A 656 13.11 46.51 -1.47
N LYS A 657 12.66 45.73 -0.49
CA LYS A 657 13.51 45.14 0.55
C LYS A 657 14.53 44.17 -0.05
N GLU A 658 14.09 43.32 -0.97
CA GLU A 658 14.96 42.35 -1.64
C GLU A 658 16.01 43.03 -2.53
N LYS A 659 15.63 44.13 -3.22
CA LYS A 659 16.55 44.93 -4.04
C LYS A 659 17.62 45.61 -3.18
N GLU A 660 17.23 46.21 -2.05
CA GLU A 660 18.16 46.88 -1.13
C GLU A 660 19.17 45.89 -0.53
N ASN A 661 18.72 44.69 -0.18
CA ASN A 661 19.56 43.66 0.46
C ASN A 661 20.31 42.75 -0.54
N GLY A 662 20.10 42.89 -1.85
CA GLY A 662 20.63 41.94 -2.84
C GLY A 662 20.13 40.51 -2.61
N SER A 663 18.88 40.35 -2.19
CA SER A 663 18.26 39.10 -1.76
C SER A 663 17.02 38.74 -2.59
N VAL A 664 16.41 37.59 -2.29
CA VAL A 664 15.14 37.13 -2.86
C VAL A 664 14.29 36.44 -1.79
N ASN A 665 12.97 36.56 -1.88
CA ASN A 665 12.04 35.80 -1.02
C ASN A 665 11.64 34.49 -1.72
N ILE A 666 11.99 33.35 -1.13
CA ILE A 666 11.83 32.05 -1.77
C ILE A 666 10.51 31.40 -1.38
N ARG A 667 9.79 30.93 -2.40
CA ARG A 667 8.65 30.01 -2.28
C ARG A 667 8.91 28.75 -3.09
N THR A 668 8.33 27.64 -2.65
CA THR A 668 8.37 26.36 -3.40
C THR A 668 7.09 26.19 -4.21
N ARG A 669 7.09 25.31 -5.24
CA ARG A 669 5.87 24.93 -5.99
C ARG A 669 4.71 24.42 -5.14
N ASP A 670 5.00 23.84 -3.98
CA ASP A 670 4.01 23.31 -3.05
C ASP A 670 3.59 24.38 -2.00
N ASN A 671 3.85 25.66 -2.31
CA ASN A 671 3.46 26.85 -1.55
C ASN A 671 4.10 26.99 -0.15
N ALA A 672 5.19 26.28 0.14
CA ALA A 672 5.98 26.55 1.34
C ALA A 672 6.88 27.77 1.13
N VAL A 673 6.79 28.74 2.04
CA VAL A 673 7.61 29.97 2.06
C VAL A 673 8.87 29.68 2.89
N LEU A 674 10.04 29.81 2.26
CA LEU A 674 11.33 29.57 2.91
C LEU A 674 11.95 30.85 3.49
N GLY A 675 11.42 32.02 3.13
CA GLY A 675 11.89 33.33 3.58
C GLY A 675 12.94 33.94 2.66
N GLU A 676 13.62 34.97 3.16
CA GLU A 676 14.60 35.78 2.42
C GLU A 676 15.99 35.12 2.41
N TYR A 677 16.61 35.04 1.23
CA TYR A 677 17.96 34.50 1.01
C TYR A 677 18.77 35.47 0.16
N SER A 678 20.05 35.66 0.48
CA SER A 678 20.97 36.32 -0.46
C SER A 678 21.17 35.45 -1.70
N LEU A 679 21.50 36.08 -2.82
CA LEU A 679 21.69 35.37 -4.09
C LEU A 679 22.82 34.34 -4.02
N GLU A 680 23.91 34.63 -3.30
CA GLU A 680 25.03 33.72 -3.13
C GLU A 680 24.60 32.44 -2.38
N LYS A 681 23.84 32.60 -1.28
CA LYS A 681 23.30 31.47 -0.51
C LYS A 681 22.31 30.64 -1.32
N LEU A 682 21.55 31.29 -2.21
CA LEU A 682 20.63 30.59 -3.10
C LEU A 682 21.40 29.74 -4.12
N ILE A 683 22.44 30.29 -4.74
CA ILE A 683 23.28 29.58 -5.70
C ILE A 683 24.01 28.41 -5.02
N GLU A 684 24.55 28.59 -3.80
CA GLU A 684 25.12 27.50 -3.00
C GLU A 684 24.11 26.35 -2.78
N LYS A 685 22.85 26.71 -2.48
CA LYS A 685 21.78 25.74 -2.31
C LYS A 685 21.43 25.01 -3.62
N PHE A 686 21.40 25.72 -4.74
CA PHE A 686 21.15 25.12 -6.05
C PHE A 686 22.27 24.15 -6.46
N ASN A 687 23.53 24.51 -6.23
CA ASN A 687 24.68 23.63 -6.44
C ASN A 687 24.55 22.36 -5.60
N PHE A 688 24.25 22.50 -4.31
CA PHE A 688 24.05 21.36 -3.43
C PHE A 688 22.94 20.41 -3.93
N LEU A 689 21.79 20.96 -4.35
CA LEU A 689 20.67 20.17 -4.86
C LEU A 689 21.01 19.44 -6.16
N LYS A 690 21.80 20.07 -7.04
CA LYS A 690 22.28 19.52 -8.31
C LYS A 690 23.31 18.41 -8.10
N GLU A 691 24.31 18.63 -7.26
CA GLU A 691 25.40 17.68 -6.99
C GLU A 691 24.92 16.41 -6.30
N ASN A 692 23.99 16.54 -5.35
CA ASN A 692 23.44 15.41 -4.59
C ASN A 692 22.23 14.75 -5.27
N CYS A 693 21.86 15.19 -6.48
CA CYS A 693 20.74 14.65 -7.25
C CYS A 693 19.44 14.52 -6.42
N VAL A 694 19.14 15.51 -5.58
CA VAL A 694 18.10 15.40 -4.56
C VAL A 694 16.71 15.27 -5.19
N LEU A 695 15.99 14.18 -4.87
CA LEU A 695 14.67 13.90 -5.42
C LEU A 695 13.53 14.74 -4.82
N LYS A 696 13.65 15.18 -3.56
CA LYS A 696 12.61 15.96 -2.85
C LYS A 696 13.17 17.26 -2.27
N ILE A 697 12.57 18.39 -2.63
CA ILE A 697 13.01 19.75 -2.25
C ILE A 697 12.91 20.02 -0.73
N TYR A 698 12.00 19.33 -0.03
CA TYR A 698 11.65 19.62 1.37
C TYR A 698 12.73 19.28 2.42
N PHE A 699 13.81 18.58 2.06
CA PHE A 699 14.77 18.03 3.05
C PHE A 699 15.92 18.96 3.47
N TYR A 700 16.07 20.17 2.92
CA TYR A 700 17.29 20.96 3.14
C TYR A 700 17.04 22.43 3.51
N VAL A 701 16.50 22.66 4.70
CA VAL A 701 16.49 24.00 5.35
C VAL A 701 17.28 24.02 6.66
N VAL A 702 17.70 22.88 7.23
CA VAL A 702 18.30 22.85 8.59
C VAL A 702 19.82 22.57 8.62
N SER A 703 20.46 22.10 7.55
CA SER A 703 21.82 21.51 7.65
C SER A 703 23.04 22.39 7.36
N ILE A 704 22.90 23.65 6.92
CA ILE A 704 24.07 24.44 6.43
C ILE A 704 24.95 25.03 7.56
N ARG A 705 24.55 24.97 8.84
CA ARG A 705 25.40 25.51 9.93
C ARG A 705 26.47 24.56 10.48
N HIS A 706 26.45 23.27 10.19
CA HIS A 706 27.35 22.30 10.87
C HIS A 706 28.53 21.78 10.03
N CYS A 707 28.57 22.02 8.71
CA CYS A 707 29.53 21.30 7.85
C CYS A 707 30.90 22.00 7.65
N LYS A 708 31.09 23.25 8.09
CA LYS A 708 32.39 23.95 7.97
C LYS A 708 33.34 23.78 9.18
N GLN A 709 32.91 23.19 10.29
CA GLN A 709 33.76 23.02 11.49
C GLN A 709 34.34 21.61 11.66
N SER A 710 33.77 20.58 11.04
CA SER A 710 34.15 19.19 11.33
C SER A 710 35.35 18.65 10.54
N LEU A 711 35.83 19.37 9.51
CA LEU A 711 36.96 18.90 8.68
C LEU A 711 38.34 19.29 9.23
N ALA A 712 38.41 20.26 10.13
CA ALA A 712 39.68 20.69 10.76
C ALA A 712 40.06 19.89 12.02
N ALA A 713 39.13 19.12 12.59
CA ALA A 713 39.33 18.41 13.85
C ALA A 713 39.74 16.93 13.68
N ALA A 714 39.74 16.39 12.45
CA ALA A 714 39.94 14.97 12.18
C ALA A 714 41.41 14.52 12.07
N LEU A 715 42.39 15.41 12.29
CA LEU A 715 43.82 15.10 12.15
C LEU A 715 44.61 14.99 13.47
N PHE A 716 43.96 15.07 14.63
CA PHE A 716 44.65 14.87 15.91
C PHE A 716 43.76 14.07 16.86
N ARG A 717 44.06 12.78 17.02
CA ARG A 717 44.03 12.00 18.29
C ARG A 717 43.95 10.51 17.98
N ASN A 718 45.13 9.90 17.87
CA ASN A 718 45.35 8.47 18.03
C ASN A 718 46.33 8.32 19.19
N SER A 719 45.89 7.83 20.36
CA SER A 719 46.72 7.11 21.36
C SER A 719 46.03 6.96 22.74
N ALA A 720 46.24 5.78 23.35
CA ALA A 720 46.05 5.36 24.75
C ALA A 720 44.61 4.95 25.18
N ALA A 721 44.26 3.65 25.29
CA ALA A 721 44.73 2.55 26.17
C ALA A 721 44.25 2.70 27.65
N VAL A 722 43.26 1.91 28.10
CA VAL A 722 43.36 0.66 28.91
C VAL A 722 43.63 0.87 30.42
N ARG A 723 42.77 0.26 31.28
CA ARG A 723 42.81 0.00 32.76
C ARG A 723 41.68 0.70 33.54
N CYS A 724 41.09 0.18 34.62
CA CYS A 724 41.10 -1.13 35.28
C CYS A 724 39.84 -1.20 36.17
N SER A 725 39.36 -2.42 36.41
CA SER A 725 38.31 -2.85 37.33
C SER A 725 38.73 -2.92 38.81
N ARG A 726 37.80 -2.75 39.78
CA ARG A 726 37.49 -3.69 40.90
C ARG A 726 36.72 -3.08 42.11
N PHE A 727 36.09 -4.01 42.87
CA PHE A 727 35.56 -4.00 44.26
C PHE A 727 34.09 -3.57 44.47
N CYS A 728 33.11 -4.48 44.70
CA CYS A 728 32.75 -5.26 45.93
C CYS A 728 32.37 -4.37 47.14
N LEU A 729 31.41 -4.61 48.05
CA LEU A 729 30.30 -5.54 48.36
C LEU A 729 30.02 -5.26 49.88
N PHE A 730 28.78 -5.22 50.40
CA PHE A 730 28.32 -5.57 51.79
C PHE A 730 26.91 -4.97 52.09
N LYS A 731 25.84 -5.80 52.27
CA LYS A 731 25.15 -6.26 53.52
C LYS A 731 24.52 -5.11 54.37
N LEU A 732 23.23 -4.99 54.72
CA LEU A 732 22.09 -5.84 55.18
C LEU A 732 21.72 -5.50 56.65
N LYS A 733 20.39 -5.54 56.96
CA LYS A 733 19.68 -5.45 58.26
C LYS A 733 19.41 -4.01 58.77
N THR A 734 18.29 -3.62 59.38
CA THR A 734 17.05 -4.22 59.99
C THR A 734 16.10 -3.02 60.26
N LEU A 735 14.77 -3.08 60.29
CA LEU A 735 13.92 -3.48 61.44
C LEU A 735 12.42 -3.29 61.11
N ASP A 736 11.60 -4.05 61.83
CA ASP A 736 10.17 -4.32 61.69
C ASP A 736 9.19 -3.28 62.30
N ASN A 737 7.89 -3.51 61.97
CA ASN A 737 6.64 -3.26 62.70
C ASN A 737 5.73 -2.10 62.23
N CYS A 738 4.62 -2.44 61.56
CA CYS A 738 3.28 -2.47 62.17
C CYS A 738 2.20 -2.92 61.16
N GLN A 739 1.42 -3.91 61.57
CA GLN A 739 0.23 -4.43 60.90
C GLN A 739 -0.96 -3.47 61.06
N ALA A 740 -1.65 -3.15 59.96
CA ALA A 740 -3.11 -3.05 59.87
C ALA A 740 -3.50 -2.85 58.39
N ILE A 741 -4.62 -3.47 57.99
CA ILE A 741 -5.25 -3.47 56.65
C ILE A 741 -4.75 -4.59 55.70
N THR A 742 -4.93 -5.83 56.15
CA THR A 742 -5.01 -7.04 55.32
C THR A 742 -6.45 -7.23 54.83
N ALA A 743 -6.77 -6.71 53.65
CA ALA A 743 -7.95 -7.11 52.87
C ALA A 743 -7.80 -6.77 51.37
N GLN A 744 -6.64 -7.05 50.77
CA GLN A 744 -6.49 -7.00 49.30
C GLN A 744 -5.28 -7.76 48.74
N VAL A 745 -4.84 -8.84 49.41
CA VAL A 745 -3.62 -9.59 49.02
C VAL A 745 -3.89 -11.08 48.74
N HIS A 746 -5.09 -11.60 48.94
CA HIS A 746 -5.36 -13.05 48.82
C HIS A 746 -5.85 -13.56 47.45
N PHE A 747 -5.65 -12.82 46.36
CA PHE A 747 -5.93 -13.34 45.00
C PHE A 747 -4.72 -13.31 44.03
N CYS A 748 -3.55 -12.86 44.51
CA CYS A 748 -2.31 -12.85 43.70
C CYS A 748 -1.49 -14.16 43.79
N TYR A 749 -1.92 -15.14 44.59
CA TYR A 749 -1.08 -16.30 44.96
C TYR A 749 -1.36 -17.60 44.20
N SER A 750 -2.31 -17.65 43.26
CA SER A 750 -2.68 -18.90 42.58
C SER A 750 -2.21 -19.04 41.12
N ILE A 751 -1.38 -18.11 40.61
CA ILE A 751 -0.72 -18.26 39.29
C ILE A 751 0.76 -17.85 39.40
N ILE A 752 1.43 -18.32 40.44
CA ILE A 752 2.90 -18.27 40.55
C ILE A 752 3.32 -19.66 40.99
N LEU A 753 3.69 -20.51 40.03
CA LEU A 753 4.61 -21.64 40.18
C LEU A 753 4.89 -22.22 38.79
N LEU A 754 6.05 -21.85 38.24
CA LEU A 754 7.01 -22.74 37.56
C LEU A 754 8.21 -21.89 37.08
N ASN A 755 9.33 -22.05 37.81
CA ASN A 755 10.69 -21.66 37.42
C ASN A 755 11.13 -22.51 36.21
N ASP A 756 11.82 -21.98 35.21
CA ASP A 756 13.28 -21.78 35.20
C ASP A 756 13.82 -21.34 33.82
N CYS A 757 15.10 -20.94 33.85
CA CYS A 757 16.07 -20.50 32.85
C CYS A 757 15.93 -20.87 31.35
N CYS A 758 16.50 -19.96 30.53
CA CYS A 758 16.87 -20.10 29.11
C CYS A 758 15.74 -20.37 28.11
N LEU A 759 15.43 -19.39 27.25
CA LEU A 759 15.37 -19.56 25.80
C LEU A 759 15.13 -18.22 25.09
N VAL A 760 15.83 -18.11 23.98
CA VAL A 760 16.01 -16.94 23.12
C VAL A 760 14.88 -16.88 22.08
N ILE A 761 14.70 -15.70 21.48
CA ILE A 761 13.88 -15.34 20.31
C ILE A 761 12.49 -14.79 20.63
N GLU A 762 12.41 -13.45 20.51
CA GLU A 762 11.20 -12.65 20.37
C GLU A 762 10.34 -13.10 19.18
N GLN A 763 9.03 -13.22 19.40
CA GLN A 763 8.03 -12.94 18.38
C GLN A 763 6.68 -12.65 19.03
N LEU A 764 6.09 -11.49 18.69
CA LEU A 764 4.70 -11.34 18.24
C LEU A 764 4.34 -9.86 18.00
N SER A 765 4.70 -9.39 16.80
CA SER A 765 3.86 -8.56 15.93
C SER A 765 4.27 -8.82 14.47
N VAL A 766 4.14 -10.09 14.05
CA VAL A 766 4.57 -10.55 12.72
C VAL A 766 3.38 -11.10 11.95
N SER A 767 2.77 -10.24 11.14
CA SER A 767 2.17 -10.65 9.87
C SER A 767 2.24 -9.57 8.77
N GLU A 768 2.76 -8.37 9.05
CA GLU A 768 3.04 -7.35 8.01
C GLU A 768 4.49 -6.84 7.96
N VAL A 769 5.42 -7.42 8.75
CA VAL A 769 6.85 -7.05 8.73
C VAL A 769 7.70 -8.31 8.70
N LYS A 770 7.69 -9.03 7.57
CA LYS A 770 8.65 -10.09 7.27
C LYS A 770 9.25 -9.88 5.89
N LYS A 771 10.14 -8.90 5.80
CA LYS A 771 11.25 -8.79 4.82
C LYS A 771 12.22 -7.70 5.30
N SER A 772 12.94 -8.00 6.37
CA SER A 772 14.15 -7.28 6.78
C SER A 772 15.00 -8.26 7.57
N LYS A 773 15.87 -8.98 6.86
CA LYS A 773 16.99 -9.70 7.46
C LYS A 773 18.24 -8.88 7.16
N ASP A 774 18.51 -7.90 8.02
CA ASP A 774 19.85 -7.33 8.19
C ASP A 774 19.96 -6.80 9.62
N ASN A 775 20.22 -7.71 10.56
CA ASN A 775 20.44 -7.42 11.97
C ASN A 775 21.85 -6.85 12.26
N LYS A 776 22.54 -6.29 11.26
CA LYS A 776 23.91 -5.73 11.41
C LYS A 776 23.96 -4.21 11.55
N THR A 777 22.85 -3.49 11.37
CA THR A 777 22.82 -2.02 11.40
C THR A 777 22.52 -1.43 12.78
N CYS A 778 22.03 -2.23 13.74
CA CYS A 778 21.69 -1.75 15.10
C CYS A 778 22.91 -1.51 16.01
N GLU A 779 24.10 -2.05 15.71
CA GLU A 779 25.29 -1.89 16.56
C GLU A 779 26.02 -0.55 16.41
N LYS A 780 25.60 0.36 15.52
CA LYS A 780 26.32 1.63 15.24
C LYS A 780 25.57 2.93 15.52
N LEU A 781 24.46 2.91 16.26
CA LEU A 781 23.80 4.13 16.75
C LEU A 781 23.95 4.27 18.27
N LYS A 782 25.20 4.33 18.75
CA LYS A 782 25.46 4.97 20.06
C LYS A 782 25.17 6.46 19.89
N ILE A 783 24.03 6.91 20.41
CA ILE A 783 23.72 8.34 20.54
C ILE A 783 24.60 8.89 21.67
N GLU A 784 25.87 9.11 21.37
CA GLU A 784 26.79 9.94 22.15
C GLU A 784 26.81 11.32 21.46
N ASP A 785 25.83 12.20 21.72
CA ASP A 785 26.04 13.66 21.72
C ASP A 785 24.78 14.50 21.99
N ASP A 786 25.00 15.72 22.47
CA ASP A 786 24.20 16.43 23.47
C ASP A 786 22.94 17.21 23.02
N ASN A 787 22.50 17.20 21.76
CA ASN A 787 21.45 18.13 21.30
C ASN A 787 20.09 17.48 20.94
N ALA A 788 19.07 17.68 21.79
CA ALA A 788 17.72 17.14 21.62
C ALA A 788 16.99 17.64 20.35
N VAL A 789 17.35 18.81 19.81
CA VAL A 789 16.73 19.40 18.60
C VAL A 789 17.25 18.74 17.30
N GLN A 790 18.49 18.25 17.29
CA GLN A 790 19.07 17.55 16.12
C GLN A 790 18.58 16.10 15.97
N ASN A 791 17.95 15.53 17.01
CA ASN A 791 17.54 14.14 17.03
C ASN A 791 16.09 13.92 16.55
N GLU A 792 15.19 14.89 16.66
CA GLU A 792 13.80 14.75 16.19
C GLU A 792 13.72 14.47 14.69
N GLU A 793 14.50 15.18 13.87
CA GLU A 793 14.52 14.98 12.43
C GLU A 793 15.05 13.59 12.05
N LYS A 794 16.05 13.08 12.79
CA LYS A 794 16.55 11.71 12.63
C LYS A 794 15.51 10.66 13.02
N ILE A 795 14.83 10.86 14.16
CA ILE A 795 13.74 9.98 14.64
C ILE A 795 12.63 9.92 13.58
N PHE A 796 12.17 11.06 13.07
CA PHE A 796 11.10 11.11 12.08
C PHE A 796 11.52 10.54 10.72
N LYS A 797 12.75 10.80 10.28
CA LYS A 797 13.28 10.22 9.03
C LYS A 797 13.28 8.70 9.12
N TRP A 798 13.85 8.15 10.20
CA TRP A 798 13.93 6.71 10.42
C TRP A 798 12.52 6.08 10.52
N LEU A 799 11.63 6.67 11.31
CA LEU A 799 10.26 6.16 11.46
C LEU A 799 9.47 6.22 10.14
N ASN A 800 9.64 7.27 9.34
CA ASN A 800 9.01 7.37 8.02
C ASN A 800 9.53 6.27 7.07
N GLU A 801 10.84 6.00 7.06
CA GLU A 801 11.41 4.90 6.27
C GLU A 801 10.80 3.55 6.67
N GLN A 802 10.70 3.28 7.98
CA GLN A 802 10.16 2.01 8.47
C GLN A 802 8.64 1.86 8.28
N ARG A 803 7.86 2.95 8.43
CA ARG A 803 6.38 2.90 8.40
C ARG A 803 5.78 3.24 7.03
N SER A 804 6.56 3.78 6.09
CA SER A 804 6.09 4.09 4.72
C SER A 804 5.71 2.84 3.90
N THR A 805 6.18 1.67 4.31
CA THR A 805 5.86 0.36 3.71
C THR A 805 4.54 -0.23 4.22
N PHE A 806 3.86 0.41 5.18
CA PHE A 806 2.61 -0.11 5.74
C PHE A 806 1.48 -0.04 4.71
N THR A 807 1.10 -1.19 4.18
CA THR A 807 0.03 -1.38 3.18
C THR A 807 -1.32 -0.82 3.67
N TYR A 808 -1.59 -0.88 4.98
CA TYR A 808 -2.81 -0.40 5.63
C TYR A 808 -2.57 0.65 6.75
N GLY A 809 -1.54 1.50 6.63
CA GLY A 809 -1.31 2.58 7.60
C GLY A 809 -2.42 3.65 7.61
N LEU A 810 -2.69 4.26 8.77
CA LEU A 810 -3.67 5.33 8.95
C LEU A 810 -3.17 6.65 8.34
N THR A 811 -4.06 7.36 7.65
CA THR A 811 -3.86 8.77 7.27
C THR A 811 -4.04 9.69 8.49
N ASP A 812 -3.58 10.93 8.38
CA ASP A 812 -3.74 11.93 9.45
C ASP A 812 -5.22 12.14 9.82
N ASP A 813 -6.13 12.18 8.83
CA ASP A 813 -7.58 12.32 9.06
C ASP A 813 -8.19 11.10 9.77
N GLN A 814 -7.73 9.89 9.42
CA GLN A 814 -8.17 8.66 10.06
C GLN A 814 -7.64 8.57 11.50
N ALA A 815 -6.39 8.96 11.73
CA ALA A 815 -5.80 9.05 13.06
C ALA A 815 -6.54 10.10 13.92
N LEU A 816 -6.86 11.27 13.35
CA LEU A 816 -7.65 12.32 14.00
C LEU A 816 -9.04 11.82 14.39
N THR A 817 -9.76 11.18 13.47
CA THR A 817 -11.10 10.65 13.72
C THR A 817 -11.08 9.58 14.83
N ASN A 818 -10.10 8.68 14.80
CA ASN A 818 -9.95 7.64 15.83
C ASN A 818 -9.59 8.23 17.20
N LEU A 819 -8.77 9.28 17.24
CA LEU A 819 -8.39 9.94 18.48
C LEU A 819 -9.54 10.76 19.07
N ILE A 820 -10.30 11.49 18.25
CA ILE A 820 -11.53 12.19 18.67
C ILE A 820 -12.52 11.18 19.23
N LYS A 821 -12.74 10.05 18.54
CA LYS A 821 -13.63 8.99 19.01
C LYS A 821 -13.21 8.46 20.37
N SER A 822 -11.91 8.18 20.54
CA SER A 822 -11.38 7.67 21.80
C SER A 822 -11.39 8.69 22.93
N THR A 823 -11.34 9.99 22.60
CA THR A 823 -11.32 11.06 23.61
C THR A 823 -12.75 11.38 24.02
N VAL A 824 -13.62 11.72 23.06
CA VAL A 824 -15.01 12.14 23.34
C VAL A 824 -15.78 11.06 24.11
N GLY A 825 -15.82 9.82 23.59
CA GLY A 825 -16.39 8.64 24.26
C GLY A 825 -17.75 8.87 24.94
N THR A 826 -18.08 8.06 25.95
CA THR A 826 -19.21 8.35 26.86
C THR A 826 -18.87 9.41 27.89
N GLY A 827 -17.58 9.67 28.13
CA GLY A 827 -17.12 10.57 29.18
C GLY A 827 -17.54 12.02 28.97
N VAL A 828 -17.69 12.47 27.72
CA VAL A 828 -18.29 13.78 27.37
C VAL A 828 -19.68 13.98 28.00
N LEU A 829 -20.49 12.93 28.08
CA LEU A 829 -21.86 13.01 28.58
C LEU A 829 -21.91 13.15 30.11
N ALA A 830 -20.83 12.77 30.80
CA ALA A 830 -20.67 12.87 32.25
C ALA A 830 -19.98 14.17 32.69
N VAL A 831 -19.45 14.98 31.77
CA VAL A 831 -18.78 16.25 32.12
C VAL A 831 -19.69 17.23 32.88
N PRO A 832 -21.00 17.37 32.59
CA PRO A 832 -21.87 18.26 33.37
C PRO A 832 -21.92 17.88 34.86
N GLU A 833 -21.81 16.59 35.20
CA GLU A 833 -21.76 16.13 36.58
C GLU A 833 -20.43 16.53 37.25
N ALA A 834 -19.34 16.59 36.47
CA ALA A 834 -18.09 17.16 36.98
C ALA A 834 -18.24 18.66 37.31
N PHE A 835 -18.99 19.41 36.49
CA PHE A 835 -19.32 20.81 36.77
C PHE A 835 -20.25 20.97 37.97
N SER A 836 -21.21 20.07 38.17
CA SER A 836 -22.09 20.10 39.34
C SER A 836 -21.34 19.83 40.66
N ASN A 837 -20.27 19.04 40.61
CA ASN A 837 -19.36 18.77 41.73
C ASN A 837 -18.29 19.85 41.95
N ALA A 838 -17.94 20.64 40.93
CA ALA A 838 -16.89 21.67 41.00
C ALA A 838 -17.42 23.12 41.14
N GLY A 839 -18.62 23.40 40.65
CA GLY A 839 -19.15 24.75 40.45
C GLY A 839 -18.93 25.24 39.02
N LEU A 840 -19.72 26.24 38.58
CA LEU A 840 -19.79 26.61 37.17
C LEU A 840 -18.46 27.18 36.63
N TRP A 841 -17.92 28.20 37.30
CA TRP A 841 -16.70 28.89 36.87
C TRP A 841 -15.44 28.15 37.27
N PHE A 842 -15.40 27.58 38.49
CA PHE A 842 -14.28 26.75 38.90
C PHE A 842 -14.19 25.47 38.07
N GLY A 843 -15.32 24.83 37.74
CA GLY A 843 -15.38 23.68 36.84
C GLY A 843 -14.81 23.98 35.46
N LEU A 844 -15.08 25.17 34.89
CA LEU A 844 -14.50 25.59 33.62
C LEU A 844 -12.96 25.72 33.71
N ILE A 845 -12.46 26.39 34.74
CA ILE A 845 -11.02 26.55 34.98
C ILE A 845 -10.37 25.19 35.21
N PHE A 846 -11.01 24.33 36.00
CA PHE A 846 -10.52 23.00 36.36
C PHE A 846 -10.48 22.07 35.15
N LEU A 847 -11.49 22.12 34.27
CA LEU A 847 -11.50 21.42 32.99
C LEU A 847 -10.33 21.87 32.11
N ILE A 848 -10.16 23.18 31.90
CA ILE A 848 -9.07 23.73 31.05
C ILE A 848 -7.70 23.34 31.62
N PHE A 849 -7.52 23.44 32.94
CA PHE A 849 -6.30 23.04 33.61
C PHE A 849 -6.00 21.55 33.40
N THR A 850 -7.00 20.69 33.57
CA THR A 850 -6.88 19.24 33.38
C THR A 850 -6.55 18.89 31.92
N VAL A 851 -7.17 19.57 30.95
CA VAL A 851 -6.90 19.43 29.50
C VAL A 851 -5.44 19.77 29.19
N ILE A 852 -4.91 20.87 29.72
CA ILE A 852 -3.53 21.31 29.44
C ILE A 852 -2.54 20.25 29.94
N ILE A 853 -2.74 19.73 31.15
CA ILE A 853 -1.89 18.67 31.72
C ILE A 853 -2.02 17.38 30.91
N ASN A 854 -3.25 17.01 30.52
CA ASN A 854 -3.48 15.82 29.70
C ASN A 854 -2.81 15.91 28.33
N LEU A 855 -2.97 17.03 27.62
CA LEU A 855 -2.32 17.24 26.33
C LEU A 855 -0.78 17.15 26.45
N TYR A 856 -0.22 17.73 27.52
CA TYR A 856 1.20 17.62 27.81
C TYR A 856 1.63 16.15 28.02
N CYS A 857 0.89 15.38 28.82
CA CYS A 857 1.18 13.97 29.08
C CYS A 857 1.03 13.07 27.84
N LEU A 858 0.03 13.31 26.99
CA LEU A 858 -0.14 12.58 25.73
C LEU A 858 1.02 12.87 24.75
N ARG A 859 1.49 14.13 24.68
CA ARG A 859 2.67 14.49 23.89
C ARG A 859 3.92 13.78 24.40
N ILE A 860 4.09 13.67 25.72
CA ILE A 860 5.16 12.90 26.35
C ILE A 860 5.13 11.45 25.85
N LEU A 861 3.98 10.78 25.90
CA LEU A 861 3.86 9.38 25.46
C LEU A 861 4.27 9.20 23.99
N VAL A 862 3.75 10.04 23.10
CA VAL A 862 4.09 9.97 21.67
C VAL A 862 5.57 10.23 21.45
N ARG A 863 6.13 11.30 22.04
CA ARG A 863 7.54 11.69 21.86
C ARG A 863 8.50 10.62 22.40
N THR A 864 8.23 10.10 23.60
CA THR A 864 9.08 9.05 24.21
C THR A 864 8.95 7.72 23.48
N SER A 865 7.76 7.36 22.98
CA SER A 865 7.56 6.19 22.10
C SER A 865 8.41 6.27 20.83
N GLN A 866 8.33 7.40 20.11
CA GLN A 866 9.09 7.62 18.88
C GLN A 866 10.61 7.58 19.12
N MET A 867 11.07 8.17 20.23
CA MET A 867 12.46 8.09 20.64
C MET A 867 12.90 6.66 20.97
N MET A 868 12.07 5.87 21.67
CA MET A 868 12.37 4.47 22.00
C MET A 868 12.33 3.56 20.78
N CYS A 869 11.49 3.84 19.78
CA CYS A 869 11.49 3.13 18.51
C CYS A 869 12.87 3.21 17.83
N LEU A 870 13.45 4.41 17.76
CA LEU A 870 14.81 4.60 17.23
C LEU A 870 15.87 3.90 18.09
N ARG A 871 15.82 4.02 19.43
CA ARG A 871 16.82 3.42 20.33
C ARG A 871 16.77 1.89 20.39
N SER A 872 15.60 1.29 20.18
CA SER A 872 15.38 -0.17 20.22
C SER A 872 15.40 -0.83 18.85
N GLY A 873 15.37 -0.06 17.76
CA GLY A 873 15.25 -0.59 16.40
C GLY A 873 13.86 -1.13 16.05
N ARG A 874 12.83 -0.84 16.87
CA ARG A 874 11.46 -1.31 16.67
C ARG A 874 10.63 -0.25 15.93
N ALA A 875 9.89 -0.65 14.89
CA ALA A 875 9.04 0.28 14.12
C ALA A 875 7.83 0.81 14.91
N ALA A 876 7.42 0.10 15.98
CA ALA A 876 6.29 0.42 16.84
C ALA A 876 6.53 -0.09 18.26
N VAL A 877 6.03 0.63 19.27
CA VAL A 877 6.16 0.27 20.69
C VAL A 877 4.81 0.51 21.39
N ASP A 878 4.29 -0.51 22.07
CA ASP A 878 3.09 -0.38 22.92
C ASP A 878 3.41 0.27 24.29
N TYR A 879 2.40 0.69 25.04
CA TYR A 879 2.60 1.45 26.28
C TYR A 879 3.35 0.65 27.37
N GLY A 880 3.04 -0.63 27.56
CA GLY A 880 3.76 -1.46 28.52
C GLY A 880 5.23 -1.64 28.14
N THR A 881 5.49 -1.88 26.86
CA THR A 881 6.85 -1.99 26.31
C THR A 881 7.60 -0.67 26.38
N LEU A 882 6.94 0.47 26.19
CA LEU A 882 7.53 1.80 26.39
C LEU A 882 8.03 1.98 27.83
N ALA A 883 7.25 1.56 28.82
CA ALA A 883 7.65 1.58 30.23
C ALA A 883 8.81 0.62 30.53
N GLU A 884 8.84 -0.56 29.90
CA GLU A 884 9.97 -1.49 30.00
C GLU A 884 11.26 -0.87 29.48
N LEU A 885 11.20 -0.29 28.27
CA LEU A 885 12.34 0.30 27.60
C LEU A 885 12.84 1.56 28.31
N SER A 886 11.94 2.40 28.84
CA SER A 886 12.33 3.59 29.59
C SER A 886 13.10 3.23 30.85
N VAL A 887 12.68 2.21 31.60
CA VAL A 887 13.41 1.71 32.78
C VAL A 887 14.71 1.03 32.38
N PHE A 888 14.72 0.28 31.27
CA PHE A 888 15.92 -0.38 30.76
C PHE A 888 17.02 0.61 30.36
N HIS A 889 16.66 1.71 29.69
CA HIS A 889 17.59 2.76 29.29
C HIS A 889 17.87 3.79 30.39
N GLY A 890 17.04 3.84 31.44
CA GLY A 890 17.19 4.72 32.59
C GLY A 890 18.32 4.36 33.56
N PRO A 891 18.28 4.92 34.79
CA PRO A 891 19.31 4.71 35.81
C PRO A 891 19.59 3.24 36.10
N LYS A 892 20.89 2.87 36.20
CA LYS A 892 21.35 1.50 36.48
C LYS A 892 20.58 0.77 37.60
N PRO A 893 20.32 1.37 38.79
CA PRO A 893 19.62 0.65 39.87
C PRO A 893 18.16 0.31 39.55
N LEU A 894 17.51 1.06 38.64
CA LEU A 894 16.11 0.85 38.29
C LEU A 894 15.93 -0.24 37.23
N ARG A 895 16.97 -0.59 36.47
CA ARG A 895 16.90 -1.55 35.35
C ARG A 895 16.37 -2.93 35.74
N ARG A 896 16.57 -3.35 37.00
CA ARG A 896 16.02 -4.62 37.54
C ARG A 896 14.49 -4.64 37.57
N PHE A 897 13.85 -3.48 37.59
CA PHE A 897 12.40 -3.34 37.68
C PHE A 897 11.71 -3.22 36.32
N LYS A 898 12.43 -3.33 35.19
CA LYS A 898 11.86 -3.13 33.84
C LYS A 898 10.61 -3.98 33.56
N ARG A 899 10.61 -5.25 34.00
CA ARG A 899 9.47 -6.17 33.85
C ARG A 899 8.29 -5.76 34.72
N TYR A 900 8.55 -5.28 35.94
CA TYR A 900 7.51 -4.77 36.84
C TYR A 900 6.86 -3.50 36.28
N ALA A 901 7.64 -2.60 35.65
CA ALA A 901 7.10 -1.42 35.00
C ALA A 901 6.13 -1.77 33.86
N LYS A 902 6.50 -2.71 32.99
CA LYS A 902 5.61 -3.24 31.95
C LYS A 902 4.33 -3.86 32.53
N PHE A 903 4.50 -4.70 33.55
CA PHE A 903 3.39 -5.37 34.21
C PHE A 903 2.41 -4.38 34.83
N LEU A 904 2.91 -3.36 35.54
CA LEU A 904 2.10 -2.35 36.19
C LEU A 904 1.29 -1.56 35.16
N VAL A 905 1.92 -1.09 34.07
CA VAL A 905 1.21 -0.36 33.01
C VAL A 905 0.17 -1.24 32.31
N ASN A 906 0.50 -2.48 31.98
CA ASN A 906 -0.44 -3.40 31.33
C ASN A 906 -1.64 -3.75 32.22
N ILE A 907 -1.42 -3.92 33.52
CA ILE A 907 -2.50 -4.13 34.48
C ILE A 907 -3.37 -2.87 34.58
N SER A 908 -2.78 -1.70 34.77
CA SER A 908 -3.55 -0.45 34.83
C SER A 908 -4.36 -0.22 33.55
N LEU A 909 -3.81 -0.54 32.36
CA LEU A 909 -4.54 -0.52 31.10
C LEU A 909 -5.71 -1.51 31.12
N ALA A 910 -5.47 -2.77 31.47
CA ALA A 910 -6.54 -3.78 31.51
C ALA A 910 -7.66 -3.38 32.47
N PHE A 911 -7.33 -2.92 33.68
CA PHE A 911 -8.31 -2.47 34.67
C PHE A 911 -9.09 -1.24 34.23
N SER A 912 -8.43 -0.24 33.62
CA SER A 912 -9.10 0.95 33.08
C SER A 912 -10.11 0.58 31.99
N GLN A 913 -9.70 -0.27 31.06
CA GLN A 913 -10.49 -0.65 29.89
C GLN A 913 -11.67 -1.57 30.26
N LEU A 914 -11.45 -2.53 31.17
CA LEU A 914 -12.53 -3.36 31.73
C LEU A 914 -13.47 -2.53 32.61
N GLY A 915 -12.96 -1.57 33.38
CA GLY A 915 -13.76 -0.62 34.14
C GLY A 915 -14.69 0.19 33.24
N MET A 916 -14.20 0.71 32.11
CA MET A 916 -15.04 1.37 31.10
C MET A 916 -16.12 0.43 30.53
N CYS A 917 -15.78 -0.83 30.28
CA CYS A 917 -16.75 -1.84 29.83
C CYS A 917 -17.86 -2.06 30.88
N SER A 918 -17.53 -2.08 32.17
CA SER A 918 -18.53 -2.15 33.25
C SER A 918 -19.41 -0.90 33.32
N VAL A 919 -18.83 0.30 33.16
CA VAL A 919 -19.62 1.54 33.05
C VAL A 919 -20.60 1.47 31.89
N TYR A 920 -20.22 0.87 30.75
CA TYR A 920 -21.11 0.76 29.58
C TYR A 920 -22.34 -0.12 29.85
N PHE A 921 -22.21 -1.17 30.65
CA PHE A 921 -23.37 -1.97 31.09
C PHE A 921 -24.38 -1.10 31.86
N VAL A 922 -23.91 -0.38 32.88
CA VAL A 922 -24.77 0.50 33.70
C VAL A 922 -25.39 1.59 32.83
N PHE A 923 -24.56 2.23 32.00
CA PHE A 923 -24.98 3.30 31.09
C PHE A 923 -26.13 2.84 30.19
N ILE A 924 -25.94 1.74 29.45
CA ILE A 924 -26.94 1.28 28.47
C ILE A 924 -28.20 0.78 29.18
N ALA A 925 -28.05 0.08 30.30
CA ALA A 925 -29.18 -0.39 31.09
C ALA A 925 -30.04 0.78 31.61
N GLU A 926 -29.44 1.86 32.12
CA GLU A 926 -30.18 3.04 32.57
C GLU A 926 -30.94 3.72 31.43
N HIS A 927 -30.32 3.83 30.24
CA HIS A 927 -30.96 4.44 29.06
C HIS A 927 -32.11 3.59 28.51
N ILE A 928 -31.94 2.27 28.43
CA ILE A 928 -32.99 1.35 27.99
C ILE A 928 -34.14 1.36 29.00
N LYS A 929 -33.84 1.30 30.30
CA LYS A 929 -34.83 1.37 31.37
C LYS A 929 -35.69 2.62 31.26
N GLN A 930 -35.08 3.80 31.11
CA GLN A 930 -35.81 5.06 30.94
C GLN A 930 -36.62 5.16 29.64
N THR A 931 -36.33 4.33 28.63
CA THR A 931 -37.00 4.38 27.32
C THR A 931 -38.19 3.43 27.22
N VAL A 932 -38.04 2.22 27.77
CA VAL A 932 -38.99 1.11 27.59
C VAL A 932 -39.98 1.00 28.75
N GLU A 933 -39.61 1.43 29.96
CA GLU A 933 -40.37 1.11 31.15
C GLU A 933 -41.31 2.25 31.58
N VAL A 934 -42.62 1.97 31.54
CA VAL A 934 -43.68 2.92 31.98
C VAL A 934 -44.06 2.72 33.45
N GLN A 935 -43.90 1.50 33.98
CA GLN A 935 -44.11 1.12 35.38
C GLN A 935 -42.84 0.41 35.83
N ASN A 936 -42.16 0.84 36.90
CA ASN A 936 -40.89 0.30 37.44
C ASN A 936 -40.97 -1.21 37.82
N THR A 937 -41.16 -2.08 36.84
CA THR A 937 -41.37 -3.53 36.98
C THR A 937 -40.08 -4.32 37.18
N PHE A 938 -38.97 -3.89 36.56
CA PHE A 938 -37.70 -4.62 36.59
C PHE A 938 -36.57 -3.81 37.25
N SER A 939 -35.71 -4.52 37.96
CA SER A 939 -34.48 -3.95 38.55
C SER A 939 -33.48 -3.57 37.45
N LEU A 940 -32.58 -2.63 37.73
CA LEU A 940 -31.51 -2.25 36.79
C LEU A 940 -30.62 -3.45 36.42
N ALA A 941 -30.41 -4.37 37.38
CA ALA A 941 -29.68 -5.63 37.15
C ALA A 941 -30.33 -6.51 36.06
N THR A 942 -31.66 -6.51 35.95
CA THR A 942 -32.38 -7.27 34.92
C THR A 942 -32.07 -6.72 33.53
N TYR A 943 -32.03 -5.39 33.36
CA TYR A 943 -31.64 -4.77 32.09
C TYR A 943 -30.17 -5.05 31.74
N MET A 944 -29.26 -5.04 32.72
CA MET A 944 -27.87 -5.43 32.49
C MET A 944 -27.76 -6.90 32.07
N ALA A 945 -28.57 -7.80 32.64
CA ALA A 945 -28.60 -9.21 32.27
C ALA A 945 -29.09 -9.42 30.82
N PHE A 946 -30.05 -8.63 30.33
CA PHE A 946 -30.47 -8.66 28.92
C PHE A 946 -29.36 -8.23 27.94
N LEU A 947 -28.42 -7.39 28.38
CA LEU A 947 -27.28 -6.97 27.56
C LEU A 947 -26.16 -8.03 27.51
N LEU A 948 -26.11 -8.95 28.47
CA LEU A 948 -25.03 -9.93 28.58
C LEU A 948 -24.88 -10.82 27.32
N PRO A 949 -25.95 -11.41 26.75
CA PRO A 949 -25.85 -12.18 25.50
C PRO A 949 -25.34 -11.34 24.32
N VAL A 950 -25.75 -10.06 24.26
CA VAL A 950 -25.33 -9.13 23.20
C VAL A 950 -23.82 -8.87 23.28
N PHE A 951 -23.29 -8.61 24.47
CA PHE A 951 -21.85 -8.38 24.62
C PHE A 951 -21.01 -9.64 24.47
N LEU A 952 -21.51 -10.81 24.88
CA LEU A 952 -20.86 -12.09 24.59
C LEU A 952 -20.75 -12.32 23.07
N ALA A 953 -21.82 -12.03 22.31
CA ALA A 953 -21.80 -12.13 20.86
C ALA A 953 -20.85 -11.10 20.22
N LEU A 954 -20.90 -9.83 20.64
CA LEU A 954 -20.03 -8.79 20.11
C LEU A 954 -18.54 -9.03 20.42
N CYS A 955 -18.20 -9.52 21.62
CA CYS A 955 -16.83 -9.84 22.00
C CYS A 955 -16.29 -11.15 21.43
N SER A 956 -17.16 -11.95 20.80
CA SER A 956 -16.76 -13.11 19.98
C SER A 956 -16.07 -12.69 18.67
N ILE A 957 -16.19 -11.41 18.29
CA ILE A 957 -15.50 -10.84 17.13
C ILE A 957 -14.01 -10.67 17.48
N ARG A 958 -13.17 -11.58 16.96
CA ARG A 958 -11.73 -11.63 17.27
C ARG A 958 -10.90 -10.56 16.56
N HIS A 959 -11.40 -9.97 15.48
CA HIS A 959 -10.65 -8.99 14.68
C HIS A 959 -11.38 -7.66 14.57
N LEU A 960 -10.74 -6.58 15.05
CA LEU A 960 -11.29 -5.21 15.01
C LEU A 960 -11.70 -4.72 13.61
N LYS A 961 -11.13 -5.29 12.53
CA LYS A 961 -11.47 -4.89 11.15
C LYS A 961 -12.96 -5.02 10.83
N TYR A 962 -13.65 -5.99 11.44
CA TYR A 962 -15.08 -6.21 11.22
C TYR A 962 -15.95 -5.17 11.94
N LEU A 963 -15.39 -4.45 12.91
CA LEU A 963 -16.06 -3.37 13.62
C LEU A 963 -15.87 -2.01 12.95
N ALA A 964 -15.06 -1.90 11.89
CA ALA A 964 -14.75 -0.62 11.25
C ALA A 964 -16.00 0.07 10.67
N ILE A 965 -16.83 -0.65 9.91
CA ILE A 965 -18.05 -0.08 9.30
C ILE A 965 -19.10 0.26 10.38
N PRO A 966 -19.47 -0.66 11.31
CA PRO A 966 -20.36 -0.32 12.41
C PRO A 966 -19.88 0.86 13.25
N SER A 967 -18.56 0.95 13.48
CA SER A 967 -17.92 2.06 14.20
C SER A 967 -18.10 3.41 13.50
N THR A 968 -17.95 3.47 12.18
CA THR A 968 -18.17 4.70 11.40
C THR A 968 -19.64 5.12 11.44
N LEU A 969 -20.58 4.17 11.30
CA LEU A 969 -22.01 4.45 11.40
C LEU A 969 -22.39 4.95 12.80
N ALA A 970 -21.85 4.33 13.85
CA ALA A 970 -22.04 4.75 15.23
C ALA A 970 -21.59 6.21 15.45
N ASN A 971 -20.47 6.63 14.86
CA ASN A 971 -20.03 8.04 14.99
C ASN A 971 -21.02 9.03 14.37
N LEU A 972 -21.62 8.70 13.22
CA LEU A 972 -22.63 9.55 12.59
C LEU A 972 -23.90 9.65 13.45
N VAL A 973 -24.36 8.50 13.97
CA VAL A 973 -25.50 8.44 14.90
C VAL A 973 -25.22 9.27 16.16
N TYR A 974 -23.99 9.20 16.68
CA TYR A 974 -23.60 9.96 17.87
C TYR A 974 -23.58 11.47 17.63
N PHE A 975 -23.12 11.90 16.46
CA PHE A 975 -23.17 13.32 16.07
C PHE A 975 -24.61 13.84 15.99
N VAL A 976 -25.53 13.06 15.40
CA VAL A 976 -26.96 13.41 15.37
C VAL A 976 -27.55 13.49 16.77
N ALA A 977 -27.23 12.53 17.65
CA ALA A 977 -27.66 12.55 19.05
C ALA A 977 -27.18 13.81 19.80
N PHE A 978 -25.95 14.28 19.54
CA PHE A 978 -25.46 15.54 20.10
C PHE A 978 -26.23 16.75 19.59
N LEU A 979 -26.50 16.84 18.29
CA LEU A 979 -27.23 17.97 17.72
C LEU A 979 -28.62 18.11 18.36
N ILE A 980 -29.34 16.99 18.53
CA ILE A 980 -30.66 16.98 19.18
C ILE A 980 -30.53 17.36 20.67
N THR A 981 -29.53 16.83 21.36
CA THR A 981 -29.28 17.15 22.78
C THR A 981 -28.95 18.63 22.97
N PHE A 982 -28.09 19.19 22.12
CA PHE A 982 -27.76 20.63 22.14
C PHE A 982 -28.98 21.49 21.81
N GLN A 983 -29.77 21.12 20.81
CA GLN A 983 -31.00 21.82 20.50
C GLN A 983 -31.90 21.94 21.75
N TYR A 984 -32.07 20.85 22.50
CA TYR A 984 -32.84 20.87 23.76
C TYR A 984 -32.21 21.75 24.85
N ILE A 985 -30.88 21.67 25.03
CA ILE A 985 -30.16 22.49 26.01
C ILE A 985 -30.35 23.99 25.73
N PHE A 986 -30.30 24.39 24.45
CA PHE A 986 -30.35 25.79 24.03
C PHE A 986 -31.77 26.36 23.85
N GLN A 987 -32.82 25.54 23.86
CA GLN A 987 -34.20 26.02 23.74
C GLN A 987 -34.59 26.99 24.85
N GLU A 988 -34.19 26.72 26.10
CA GLU A 988 -34.47 27.57 27.26
C GLU A 988 -33.30 27.51 28.27
N LEU A 989 -32.37 28.46 28.20
CA LEU A 989 -31.26 28.55 29.15
C LEU A 989 -31.62 29.43 30.35
N PRO A 990 -31.67 28.87 31.58
CA PRO A 990 -31.87 29.67 32.78
C PRO A 990 -30.68 30.59 33.08
N SER A 991 -30.89 31.63 33.89
CA SER A 991 -29.81 32.53 34.29
C SER A 991 -28.71 31.77 35.04
N TRP A 992 -27.47 31.84 34.54
CA TRP A 992 -26.30 31.20 35.13
C TRP A 992 -26.00 31.66 36.56
N LYS A 993 -26.51 32.82 36.97
CA LYS A 993 -26.36 33.37 38.33
C LYS A 993 -26.99 32.50 39.43
N ARG A 994 -27.88 31.57 39.07
CA ARG A 994 -28.49 30.63 40.03
C ARG A 994 -27.53 29.54 40.53
N LEU A 995 -26.40 29.37 39.87
CA LEU A 995 -25.46 28.29 40.16
C LEU A 995 -24.26 28.79 40.98
N PRO A 996 -23.75 27.98 41.91
CA PRO A 996 -22.55 28.33 42.65
C PRO A 996 -21.35 28.40 41.70
N SER A 997 -20.57 29.47 41.84
CA SER A 997 -19.34 29.65 41.05
C SER A 997 -18.27 28.61 41.40
N ILE A 998 -18.22 28.22 42.68
CA ILE A 998 -17.34 27.19 43.26
C ILE A 998 -18.18 26.35 44.22
N GLN A 999 -18.05 25.02 44.14
CA GLN A 999 -18.67 24.08 45.08
C GLN A 999 -17.76 23.79 46.28
N SER A 1000 -18.25 22.99 47.22
CA SER A 1000 -17.50 22.59 48.40
C SER A 1000 -16.28 21.70 48.04
N LEU A 1001 -15.17 21.90 48.74
CA LEU A 1001 -13.88 21.26 48.44
C LEU A 1001 -13.91 19.72 48.55
N ASP A 1002 -14.83 19.17 49.34
CA ASP A 1002 -15.05 17.73 49.53
C ASP A 1002 -15.62 17.02 48.29
N ARG A 1003 -16.27 17.77 47.37
CA ARG A 1003 -16.84 17.23 46.12
C ARG A 1003 -15.88 17.31 44.93
N LEU A 1004 -14.83 18.12 45.02
CA LEU A 1004 -13.82 18.25 43.96
C LEU A 1004 -13.16 16.92 43.57
N PRO A 1005 -12.88 15.97 44.49
CA PRO A 1005 -12.34 14.66 44.12
C PRO A 1005 -13.26 13.86 43.19
N LEU A 1006 -14.59 14.02 43.30
CA LEU A 1006 -15.55 13.39 42.38
C LEU A 1006 -15.51 14.05 41.00
N ALA A 1007 -15.44 15.39 40.97
CA ALA A 1007 -15.26 16.13 39.72
C ALA A 1007 -13.97 15.71 39.00
N PHE A 1008 -12.87 15.55 39.74
CA PHE A 1008 -11.61 15.06 39.20
C PHE A 1008 -11.75 13.67 38.57
N GLY A 1009 -12.39 12.72 39.28
CA GLY A 1009 -12.64 11.38 38.76
C GLY A 1009 -13.41 11.38 37.44
N SER A 1010 -14.51 12.12 37.37
CA SER A 1010 -15.33 12.21 36.16
C SER A 1010 -14.60 12.89 34.99
N LEU A 1011 -13.79 13.92 35.25
CA LEU A 1011 -12.94 14.53 34.23
C LEU A 1011 -11.86 13.54 33.74
N MET A 1012 -11.21 12.81 34.65
CA MET A 1012 -10.21 11.82 34.26
C MET A 1012 -10.79 10.71 33.39
N PHE A 1013 -12.01 10.26 33.68
CA PHE A 1013 -12.71 9.30 32.84
C PHE A 1013 -12.97 9.84 31.42
N ALA A 1014 -13.34 11.13 31.29
CA ALA A 1014 -13.51 11.78 30.00
C ALA A 1014 -12.21 11.86 29.19
N PHE A 1015 -11.05 11.92 29.85
CA PHE A 1015 -9.74 12.07 29.21
C PHE A 1015 -8.93 10.77 29.08
N SER A 1016 -9.58 9.62 28.84
CA SER A 1016 -8.96 8.29 28.83
C SER A 1016 -8.12 7.92 27.58
N ALA A 1017 -7.83 8.88 26.70
CA ALA A 1017 -7.10 8.66 25.44
C ALA A 1017 -5.68 8.07 25.59
N ALA A 1018 -5.09 8.12 26.79
CA ALA A 1018 -3.77 7.55 27.07
C ALA A 1018 -3.69 6.04 26.76
N GLY A 1019 -4.81 5.31 26.84
CA GLY A 1019 -4.85 3.87 26.52
C GLY A 1019 -4.81 3.54 25.02
N THR A 1020 -5.18 4.49 24.16
CA THR A 1020 -5.37 4.26 22.72
C THR A 1020 -4.42 5.08 21.84
N ILE A 1021 -3.77 6.11 22.40
CA ILE A 1021 -2.89 7.01 21.65
C ILE A 1021 -1.72 6.29 20.98
N LEU A 1022 -1.04 5.38 21.67
CA LEU A 1022 0.09 4.63 21.09
C LEU A 1022 -0.34 3.60 20.04
N PRO A 1023 -1.41 2.81 20.24
CA PRO A 1023 -1.99 1.99 19.16
C PRO A 1023 -2.33 2.77 17.89
N ILE A 1024 -2.84 4.00 18.01
CA ILE A 1024 -3.12 4.88 16.86
C ILE A 1024 -1.81 5.37 16.24
N GLU A 1025 -0.90 5.92 17.05
CA GLU A 1025 0.43 6.42 16.62
C GLU A 1025 1.22 5.37 15.85
N ASN A 1026 1.26 4.14 16.37
CA ASN A 1026 2.00 3.03 15.80
C ASN A 1026 1.50 2.64 14.40
N LYS A 1027 0.28 3.02 14.03
CA LYS A 1027 -0.31 2.76 12.71
C LYS A 1027 -0.31 3.99 11.79
N THR A 1028 0.09 5.17 12.27
CA THR A 1028 0.11 6.41 11.47
C THR A 1028 1.26 6.40 10.47
N LYS A 1029 0.97 6.77 9.21
CA LYS A 1029 1.96 6.84 8.13
C LYS A 1029 2.97 7.99 8.27
N PHE A 1030 2.55 9.10 8.89
CA PHE A 1030 3.38 10.30 9.07
C PHE A 1030 3.55 10.64 10.57
N PRO A 1031 4.46 9.99 11.31
CA PRO A 1031 4.58 10.16 12.77
C PRO A 1031 4.86 11.61 13.23
N LYS A 1032 5.43 12.44 12.36
CA LYS A 1032 5.65 13.88 12.63
C LYS A 1032 4.35 14.67 12.78
N SER A 1033 3.28 14.29 12.06
CA SER A 1033 1.98 14.98 12.13
C SER A 1033 1.29 14.78 13.47
N MET A 1034 1.62 13.72 14.23
CA MET A 1034 1.01 13.43 15.53
C MET A 1034 1.29 14.53 16.56
N ASN A 1035 2.53 15.03 16.62
CA ASN A 1035 2.99 16.01 17.62
C ASN A 1035 3.16 17.45 17.08
N ALA A 1036 2.89 17.69 15.79
CA ALA A 1036 2.96 19.02 15.23
C ALA A 1036 1.99 19.99 15.95
N TRP A 1037 2.28 21.30 15.92
CA TRP A 1037 1.44 22.31 16.58
C TRP A 1037 -0.01 22.30 16.07
N ASN A 1038 -0.21 22.18 14.76
CA ASN A 1038 -1.51 21.94 14.11
C ASN A 1038 -1.73 20.45 13.78
N GLY A 1039 -1.04 19.57 14.51
CA GLY A 1039 -1.02 18.13 14.29
C GLY A 1039 -2.24 17.41 14.87
N VAL A 1040 -2.31 16.10 14.61
CA VAL A 1040 -3.44 15.23 14.96
C VAL A 1040 -3.81 15.31 16.44
N LEU A 1041 -2.82 15.25 17.34
CA LEU A 1041 -3.06 15.25 18.79
C LEU A 1041 -3.66 16.57 19.30
N ASN A 1042 -3.09 17.70 18.89
CA ASN A 1042 -3.56 19.01 19.34
C ASN A 1042 -4.94 19.34 18.78
N THR A 1043 -5.15 19.04 17.49
CA THR A 1043 -6.45 19.27 16.83
C THR A 1043 -7.53 18.42 17.47
N SER A 1044 -7.26 17.13 17.74
CA SER A 1044 -8.20 16.27 18.46
C SER A 1044 -8.52 16.80 19.84
N CYS A 1045 -7.50 17.17 20.62
CA CYS A 1045 -7.68 17.65 21.99
C CYS A 1045 -8.44 18.98 22.03
N ALA A 1046 -8.15 19.91 21.11
CA ALA A 1046 -8.86 21.17 20.99
C ALA A 1046 -10.35 20.98 20.67
N LEU A 1047 -10.68 20.14 19.67
CA LEU A 1047 -12.06 19.83 19.29
C LEU A 1047 -12.83 19.14 20.44
N SER A 1048 -12.21 18.16 21.11
CA SER A 1048 -12.81 17.52 22.28
C SER A 1048 -13.02 18.50 23.44
N THR A 1049 -12.08 19.43 23.66
CA THR A 1049 -12.20 20.45 24.72
C THR A 1049 -13.34 21.42 24.45
N ILE A 1050 -13.49 21.89 23.21
CA ILE A 1050 -14.64 22.73 22.81
C ILE A 1050 -15.94 22.00 23.11
N LEU A 1051 -16.02 20.72 22.77
CA LEU A 1051 -17.19 19.90 23.04
C LEU A 1051 -17.44 19.71 24.55
N TYR A 1052 -16.40 19.42 25.35
CA TYR A 1052 -16.53 19.29 26.81
C TYR A 1052 -16.96 20.58 27.48
N ILE A 1053 -16.45 21.73 27.04
CA ILE A 1053 -16.89 23.04 27.54
C ILE A 1053 -18.36 23.24 27.18
N ALA A 1054 -18.75 22.99 25.93
CA ALA A 1054 -20.12 23.17 25.48
C ALA A 1054 -21.10 22.26 26.25
N VAL A 1055 -20.81 20.96 26.36
CA VAL A 1055 -21.67 20.02 27.08
C VAL A 1055 -21.65 20.30 28.58
N GLY A 1056 -20.48 20.45 29.19
CA GLY A 1056 -20.31 20.66 30.63
C GLY A 1056 -20.92 21.96 31.14
N PHE A 1057 -20.55 23.09 30.54
CA PHE A 1057 -20.96 24.41 30.99
C PHE A 1057 -22.45 24.65 30.75
N TYR A 1058 -22.95 24.44 29.52
CA TYR A 1058 -24.36 24.66 29.21
C TYR A 1058 -25.28 23.56 29.78
N GLY A 1059 -24.79 22.32 29.87
CA GLY A 1059 -25.51 21.25 30.55
C GLY A 1059 -25.74 21.56 32.03
N TYR A 1060 -24.71 22.04 32.74
CA TYR A 1060 -24.87 22.45 34.13
C TYR A 1060 -25.78 23.68 34.27
N ILE A 1061 -25.70 24.67 33.36
CA ILE A 1061 -26.64 25.80 33.34
C ILE A 1061 -28.09 25.32 33.20
N ARG A 1062 -28.37 24.38 32.31
CA ARG A 1062 -29.73 23.87 32.06
C ARG A 1062 -30.28 23.08 33.24
N PHE A 1063 -29.52 22.12 33.76
CA PHE A 1063 -30.02 21.13 34.72
C PHE A 1063 -29.65 21.41 36.19
N GLY A 1064 -28.70 22.30 36.46
CA GLY A 1064 -28.32 22.69 37.82
C GLY A 1064 -27.87 21.50 38.69
N SER A 1065 -28.39 21.41 39.92
CA SER A 1065 -28.08 20.29 40.83
C SER A 1065 -28.64 18.95 40.37
N ASP A 1066 -29.60 18.94 39.44
CA ASP A 1066 -30.32 17.73 39.02
C ASP A 1066 -29.61 16.99 37.88
N VAL A 1067 -28.40 17.40 37.51
CA VAL A 1067 -27.57 16.72 36.51
C VAL A 1067 -27.37 15.24 36.91
N ALA A 1068 -27.74 14.33 36.01
CA ALA A 1068 -27.50 12.90 36.16
C ALA A 1068 -26.08 12.54 35.68
N GLY A 1069 -25.65 11.29 35.93
CA GLY A 1069 -24.34 10.78 35.49
C GLY A 1069 -24.12 10.75 33.97
N SER A 1070 -25.19 10.99 33.19
CA SER A 1070 -25.12 11.31 31.77
C SER A 1070 -26.17 12.36 31.44
N ILE A 1071 -25.78 13.41 30.70
CA ILE A 1071 -26.68 14.50 30.31
C ILE A 1071 -27.92 14.02 29.52
N THR A 1072 -27.79 12.92 28.79
CA THR A 1072 -28.90 12.32 28.02
C THR A 1072 -29.97 11.69 28.91
N LEU A 1073 -29.65 11.33 30.16
CA LEU A 1073 -30.63 10.84 31.14
C LEU A 1073 -31.50 11.96 31.70
N ASN A 1074 -31.05 13.22 31.60
CA ASN A 1074 -31.83 14.40 31.97
C ASN A 1074 -32.85 14.81 30.89
N LEU A 1075 -32.80 14.21 29.68
CA LEU A 1075 -33.78 14.51 28.63
C LEU A 1075 -35.17 13.95 28.99
N PRO A 1076 -36.26 14.63 28.58
CA PRO A 1076 -37.63 14.21 28.87
C PRO A 1076 -37.88 12.74 28.52
N LYS A 1077 -38.60 12.04 29.39
CA LYS A 1077 -38.84 10.60 29.25
C LYS A 1077 -39.98 10.29 28.28
N ASP A 1078 -40.94 11.19 28.11
CA ASP A 1078 -42.20 10.89 27.41
C ASP A 1078 -42.19 11.25 25.91
N GLU A 1079 -41.24 12.06 25.47
CA GLU A 1079 -41.16 12.50 24.06
C GLU A 1079 -40.42 11.50 23.16
N PRO A 1080 -41.00 11.12 22.00
CA PRO A 1080 -40.38 10.15 21.08
C PRO A 1080 -38.98 10.53 20.59
N LEU A 1081 -38.73 11.83 20.38
CA LEU A 1081 -37.44 12.33 19.89
C LEU A 1081 -36.32 12.05 20.88
N TYR A 1082 -36.53 12.28 22.18
CA TYR A 1082 -35.52 12.07 23.21
C TYR A 1082 -35.38 10.60 23.60
N LYS A 1083 -36.46 9.82 23.51
CA LYS A 1083 -36.37 8.34 23.54
C LYS A 1083 -35.44 7.83 22.43
N ALA A 1084 -35.56 8.37 21.22
CA ALA A 1084 -34.66 8.02 20.12
C ALA A 1084 -33.20 8.40 20.43
N VAL A 1085 -32.93 9.58 21.01
CA VAL A 1085 -31.58 9.96 21.46
C VAL A 1085 -31.00 8.94 22.46
N LYS A 1086 -31.79 8.52 23.46
CA LYS A 1086 -31.35 7.53 24.46
C LYS A 1086 -30.98 6.19 23.80
N LEU A 1087 -31.78 5.71 22.84
CA LEU A 1087 -31.48 4.50 22.06
C LEU A 1087 -30.27 4.67 21.13
N MET A 1088 -30.13 5.82 20.48
CA MET A 1088 -29.00 6.16 19.61
C MET A 1088 -27.69 6.08 20.40
N VAL A 1089 -27.62 6.72 21.58
CA VAL A 1089 -26.41 6.68 22.40
C VAL A 1089 -26.17 5.26 22.95
N SER A 1090 -27.19 4.53 23.37
CA SER A 1090 -27.06 3.12 23.76
C SER A 1090 -26.47 2.24 22.64
N PHE A 1091 -26.90 2.43 21.39
CA PHE A 1091 -26.34 1.74 20.23
C PHE A 1091 -24.86 2.08 20.02
N VAL A 1092 -24.52 3.38 20.09
CA VAL A 1092 -23.13 3.85 19.91
C VAL A 1092 -22.19 3.27 20.97
N VAL A 1093 -22.62 3.25 22.23
CA VAL A 1093 -21.85 2.69 23.34
C VAL A 1093 -21.72 1.16 23.19
N SER A 1094 -22.78 0.49 22.72
CA SER A 1094 -22.74 -0.96 22.46
C SER A 1094 -21.70 -1.34 21.42
N ILE A 1095 -21.59 -0.57 20.32
CA ILE A 1095 -20.55 -0.75 19.29
C ILE A 1095 -19.15 -0.36 19.80
N SER A 1096 -19.08 0.48 20.83
CA SER A 1096 -17.81 0.90 21.42
C SER A 1096 -17.26 -0.09 22.45
N TYR A 1097 -18.10 -0.95 23.02
CA TYR A 1097 -17.69 -1.97 23.99
C TYR A 1097 -16.56 -2.88 23.48
N PRO A 1098 -16.66 -3.52 22.29
CA PRO A 1098 -15.60 -4.42 21.82
C PRO A 1098 -14.27 -3.72 21.56
N MET A 1099 -14.27 -2.40 21.31
CA MET A 1099 -13.04 -1.64 21.10
C MET A 1099 -12.27 -1.47 22.41
N GLN A 1100 -12.95 -1.11 23.51
CA GLN A 1100 -12.34 -1.02 24.84
C GLN A 1100 -11.90 -2.42 25.30
N PHE A 1101 -12.74 -3.44 25.04
CA PHE A 1101 -12.45 -4.84 25.36
C PHE A 1101 -11.26 -5.43 24.59
N TYR A 1102 -10.94 -4.91 23.40
CA TYR A 1102 -9.83 -5.42 22.59
C TYR A 1102 -8.47 -5.23 23.27
N VAL A 1103 -8.25 -4.10 23.96
CA VAL A 1103 -6.99 -3.77 24.62
C VAL A 1103 -6.57 -4.81 25.68
N PRO A 1104 -7.41 -5.17 26.69
CA PRO A 1104 -7.06 -6.23 27.64
C PRO A 1104 -6.91 -7.59 26.95
N MET A 1105 -7.70 -7.87 25.90
CA MET A 1105 -7.59 -9.15 25.20
C MET A 1105 -6.27 -9.27 24.44
N ASP A 1106 -5.76 -8.20 23.83
CA ASP A 1106 -4.47 -8.20 23.14
C ASP A 1106 -3.32 -8.51 24.11
N ILE A 1107 -3.36 -7.93 25.32
CA ILE A 1107 -2.41 -8.22 26.41
C ILE A 1107 -2.44 -9.70 26.79
N VAL A 1108 -3.63 -10.32 26.87
CA VAL A 1108 -3.80 -11.73 27.29
C VAL A 1108 -3.46 -12.70 26.16
N ILE A 1109 -3.83 -12.40 24.91
CA ILE A 1109 -3.55 -13.23 23.72
C ILE A 1109 -2.06 -13.44 23.54
N LEU A 1110 -1.24 -12.40 23.72
CA LEU A 1110 0.21 -12.51 23.61
C LEU A 1110 0.78 -13.54 24.59
N LYS A 1111 0.22 -13.62 25.80
CA LYS A 1111 0.63 -14.62 26.80
C LYS A 1111 0.12 -16.01 26.48
N LEU A 1112 -1.14 -16.15 26.03
CA LEU A 1112 -1.70 -17.42 25.55
C LEU A 1112 -0.88 -18.03 24.40
N GLN A 1113 -0.45 -17.19 23.45
CA GLN A 1113 0.36 -17.62 22.32
C GLN A 1113 1.74 -18.14 22.72
N GLN A 1114 2.28 -17.67 23.85
CA GLN A 1114 3.56 -18.13 24.41
C GLN A 1114 3.44 -19.41 25.24
N THR A 1115 2.24 -19.77 25.70
CA THR A 1115 2.02 -20.90 26.63
C THR A 1115 1.32 -22.10 25.98
N ILE A 1116 0.47 -21.89 24.96
CA ILE A 1116 -0.33 -22.95 24.35
C ILE A 1116 -0.02 -23.07 22.86
N ASP A 1117 0.70 -24.13 22.46
CA ASP A 1117 1.07 -24.37 21.07
C ASP A 1117 -0.07 -24.93 20.20
N ARG A 1118 -0.99 -25.71 20.78
CA ARG A 1118 -2.09 -26.34 20.04
C ARG A 1118 -3.14 -25.32 19.59
N ARG A 1119 -3.29 -25.12 18.28
CA ARG A 1119 -4.20 -24.13 17.67
C ARG A 1119 -5.66 -24.26 18.12
N GLY A 1120 -6.21 -25.48 18.20
CA GLY A 1120 -7.59 -25.71 18.64
C GLY A 1120 -7.82 -25.37 20.11
N LEU A 1121 -6.91 -25.80 20.99
CA LEU A 1121 -6.95 -25.48 22.42
C LEU A 1121 -6.76 -23.98 22.69
N ARG A 1122 -5.88 -23.33 21.91
CA ARG A 1122 -5.66 -21.89 21.96
C ARG A 1122 -6.93 -21.11 21.59
N LEU A 1123 -7.64 -21.56 20.55
CA LEU A 1123 -8.89 -20.93 20.12
C LEU A 1123 -9.98 -21.08 21.19
N ALA A 1124 -10.12 -22.28 21.78
CA ALA A 1124 -11.07 -22.53 22.86
C ALA A 1124 -10.74 -21.68 24.10
N ALA A 1125 -9.46 -21.62 24.50
CA ALA A 1125 -9.00 -20.80 25.60
C ALA A 1125 -9.23 -19.30 25.36
N GLU A 1126 -9.03 -18.83 24.12
CA GLU A 1126 -9.32 -17.44 23.74
C GLU A 1126 -10.79 -17.09 23.97
N TYR A 1127 -11.73 -17.91 23.47
CA TYR A 1127 -13.16 -17.68 23.69
C TYR A 1127 -13.58 -17.82 25.16
N ALA A 1128 -13.05 -18.81 25.88
CA ALA A 1128 -13.33 -19.00 27.30
C ALA A 1128 -12.90 -17.77 28.12
N ILE A 1129 -11.71 -17.23 27.86
CA ILE A 1129 -11.20 -16.03 28.52
C ILE A 1129 -12.02 -14.79 28.14
N ARG A 1130 -12.42 -14.65 26.87
CA ARG A 1130 -13.28 -13.55 26.44
C ARG A 1130 -14.60 -13.53 27.22
N TYR A 1131 -15.26 -14.69 27.32
CA TYR A 1131 -16.52 -14.81 28.05
C TYR A 1131 -16.34 -14.59 29.55
N ALA A 1132 -15.26 -15.13 30.14
CA ALA A 1132 -14.93 -14.89 31.54
C ALA A 1132 -14.73 -13.39 31.84
N LEU A 1133 -14.01 -12.66 30.99
CA LEU A 1133 -13.79 -11.22 31.15
C LEU A 1133 -15.09 -10.42 30.98
N VAL A 1134 -15.98 -10.78 30.05
CA VAL A 1134 -17.30 -10.14 29.92
C VAL A 1134 -18.12 -10.35 31.18
N LEU A 1135 -18.15 -11.57 31.73
CA LEU A 1135 -18.83 -11.88 32.99
C LEU A 1135 -18.26 -11.06 34.16
N ILE A 1136 -16.95 -10.92 34.25
CA ILE A 1136 -16.30 -10.06 35.26
C ILE A 1136 -16.78 -8.62 35.13
N THR A 1137 -16.83 -8.06 33.91
CA THR A 1137 -17.29 -6.68 33.73
C THR A 1137 -18.77 -6.50 34.09
N PHE A 1138 -19.61 -7.51 33.82
CA PHE A 1138 -21.01 -7.53 34.23
C PHE A 1138 -21.14 -7.56 35.76
N THR A 1139 -20.40 -8.42 36.46
CA THR A 1139 -20.41 -8.47 37.93
C THR A 1139 -19.99 -7.14 38.55
N PHE A 1140 -18.95 -6.49 38.01
CA PHE A 1140 -18.56 -5.15 38.50
C PHE A 1140 -19.63 -4.08 38.24
N ALA A 1141 -20.36 -4.17 37.12
CA ALA A 1141 -21.47 -3.25 36.83
C ALA A 1141 -22.64 -3.45 37.80
N GLU A 1142 -22.92 -4.69 38.20
CA GLU A 1142 -23.93 -5.02 39.21
C GLU A 1142 -23.54 -4.53 40.62
N LEU A 1143 -22.25 -4.62 40.97
CA LEU A 1143 -21.72 -4.18 42.27
C LEU A 1143 -21.75 -2.66 42.46
N VAL A 1144 -21.78 -1.86 41.39
CA VAL A 1144 -21.84 -0.39 41.47
C VAL A 1144 -22.87 0.14 40.47
N PRO A 1145 -24.18 0.06 40.80
CA PRO A 1145 -25.27 0.41 39.88
C PRO A 1145 -25.53 1.93 39.80
N HIS A 1146 -24.57 2.77 40.20
CA HIS A 1146 -24.66 4.23 40.14
C HIS A 1146 -23.67 4.78 39.11
N LEU A 1147 -24.18 5.18 37.94
CA LEU A 1147 -23.38 5.57 36.79
C LEU A 1147 -22.31 6.63 37.11
N GLY A 1148 -22.69 7.76 37.72
CA GLY A 1148 -21.78 8.88 37.98
C GLY A 1148 -20.65 8.56 38.97
N LEU A 1149 -20.99 7.88 40.08
CA LEU A 1149 -20.00 7.44 41.06
C LEU A 1149 -19.05 6.38 40.49
N PHE A 1150 -19.55 5.50 39.62
CA PHE A 1150 -18.71 4.50 38.98
C PHE A 1150 -17.75 5.12 37.95
N ILE A 1151 -18.23 6.08 37.15
CA ILE A 1151 -17.41 6.90 36.24
C ILE A 1151 -16.28 7.58 37.03
N SER A 1152 -16.61 8.23 38.14
CA SER A 1152 -15.62 8.89 39.01
C SER A 1152 -14.59 7.90 39.57
N LEU A 1153 -15.03 6.73 40.06
CA LEU A 1153 -14.15 5.69 40.60
C LEU A 1153 -13.15 5.17 39.55
N VAL A 1154 -13.64 4.81 38.36
CA VAL A 1154 -12.77 4.28 37.28
C VAL A 1154 -11.78 5.35 36.81
N GLY A 1155 -12.25 6.58 36.65
CA GLY A 1155 -11.43 7.73 36.27
C GLY A 1155 -10.32 8.01 37.29
N ALA A 1156 -10.67 8.13 38.57
CA ALA A 1156 -9.72 8.44 39.64
C ALA A 1156 -8.68 7.32 39.83
N LEU A 1157 -9.12 6.05 39.92
CA LEU A 1157 -8.25 4.93 40.26
C LEU A 1157 -7.26 4.58 39.14
N THR A 1158 -7.76 4.44 37.92
CA THR A 1158 -6.99 3.81 36.82
C THR A 1158 -6.51 4.82 35.79
N THR A 1159 -7.36 5.78 35.42
CA THR A 1159 -7.04 6.74 34.35
C THR A 1159 -6.05 7.81 34.81
N SER A 1160 -6.10 8.21 36.09
CA SER A 1160 -5.10 9.10 36.70
C SER A 1160 -3.69 8.53 36.61
N ALA A 1161 -3.51 7.22 36.88
CA ALA A 1161 -2.20 6.58 36.79
C ALA A 1161 -1.68 6.55 35.34
N LEU A 1162 -2.53 6.13 34.40
CA LEU A 1162 -2.20 6.03 32.98
C LEU A 1162 -1.92 7.38 32.33
N THR A 1163 -2.52 8.46 32.84
CA THR A 1163 -2.47 9.77 32.18
C THR A 1163 -1.50 10.73 32.87
N PHE A 1164 -1.49 10.80 34.21
CA PHE A 1164 -0.73 11.82 34.95
C PHE A 1164 0.45 11.27 35.75
N ILE A 1165 0.58 9.95 35.92
CA ILE A 1165 1.67 9.36 36.72
C ILE A 1165 2.71 8.68 35.82
N PHE A 1166 2.29 7.75 34.96
CA PHE A 1166 3.24 6.99 34.13
C PHE A 1166 3.94 7.85 33.07
N PRO A 1167 3.28 8.75 32.31
CA PRO A 1167 3.99 9.52 31.28
C PRO A 1167 5.12 10.40 31.84
N PRO A 1168 4.92 11.21 32.90
CA PRO A 1168 6.00 12.03 33.45
C PRO A 1168 7.17 11.19 33.98
N ILE A 1169 6.90 10.03 34.59
CA ILE A 1169 7.94 9.09 35.04
C ILE A 1169 8.74 8.55 33.83
N ILE A 1170 8.04 8.16 32.75
CA ILE A 1170 8.67 7.66 31.52
C ILE A 1170 9.59 8.72 30.91
N GLU A 1171 9.17 9.99 30.87
CA GLU A 1171 10.00 11.09 30.34
C GLU A 1171 11.27 11.28 31.19
N ILE A 1172 11.13 11.34 32.51
CA ILE A 1172 12.27 11.47 33.43
C ILE A 1172 13.31 10.36 33.19
N LEU A 1173 12.84 9.12 33.03
CA LEU A 1173 13.70 7.96 32.79
C LEU A 1173 14.35 8.00 31.39
N CYS A 1174 13.62 8.41 30.36
CA CYS A 1174 14.13 8.45 28.99
C CYS A 1174 15.17 9.55 28.76
N GLU A 1175 15.02 10.69 29.44
CA GLU A 1175 15.91 11.86 29.37
C GLU A 1175 17.05 11.82 30.42
N TYR A 1176 17.17 10.75 31.22
CA TYR A 1176 18.25 10.58 32.19
C TYR A 1176 19.62 10.40 31.50
N ARG A 1177 20.57 11.32 31.76
CA ARG A 1177 21.93 11.35 31.16
C ARG A 1177 23.08 11.11 32.14
N GLY A 1178 22.83 10.51 33.31
CA GLY A 1178 23.91 10.09 34.24
C GLY A 1178 24.60 11.21 35.05
N SER A 1179 24.28 12.50 34.82
CA SER A 1179 24.76 13.62 35.65
C SER A 1179 23.59 14.37 36.28
N LEU A 1180 23.57 14.42 37.62
CA LEU A 1180 22.57 15.13 38.42
C LEU A 1180 22.71 16.67 38.35
N HIS A 1181 23.79 17.19 37.76
CA HIS A 1181 24.11 18.62 37.75
C HIS A 1181 23.52 19.40 36.56
N ASN A 1182 22.74 18.75 35.68
CA ASN A 1182 22.12 19.43 34.54
C ASN A 1182 20.85 20.17 34.97
N ARG A 1183 20.91 21.51 35.06
CA ARG A 1183 19.79 22.39 35.44
C ARG A 1183 18.53 22.17 34.59
N ARG A 1184 18.66 21.85 33.30
CA ARG A 1184 17.51 21.57 32.42
C ARG A 1184 16.80 20.26 32.80
N TRP A 1185 17.57 19.23 33.13
CA TRP A 1185 17.01 17.96 33.60
C TRP A 1185 16.35 18.11 34.97
N GLN A 1186 16.95 18.89 35.89
CA GLN A 1186 16.34 19.19 37.19
C GLN A 1186 15.00 19.93 37.07
N LEU A 1187 14.89 20.91 36.17
CA LEU A 1187 13.64 21.62 35.90
C LEU A 1187 12.56 20.69 35.32
N LEU A 1188 12.95 19.80 34.39
CA LEU A 1188 12.05 18.77 33.84
C LEU A 1188 11.55 17.83 34.94
N VAL A 1189 12.45 17.34 35.80
CA VAL A 1189 12.11 16.48 36.93
C VAL A 1189 11.15 17.18 37.88
N PHE A 1190 11.44 18.44 38.24
CA PHE A 1190 10.58 19.20 39.14
C PHE A 1190 9.15 19.38 38.57
N GLY A 1191 9.02 19.80 37.31
CA GLY A 1191 7.71 19.95 36.66
C GLY A 1191 6.94 18.63 36.58
N ASN A 1192 7.61 17.54 36.18
CA ASN A 1192 7.00 16.23 36.06
C ASN A 1192 6.63 15.63 37.44
N LEU A 1193 7.38 15.93 38.51
CA LEU A 1193 7.02 15.53 39.86
C LEU A 1193 5.77 16.27 40.37
N LEU A 1194 5.56 17.54 40.01
CA LEU A 1194 4.33 18.26 40.34
C LEU A 1194 3.10 17.63 39.66
N ILE A 1195 3.23 17.22 38.39
CA ILE A 1195 2.15 16.53 37.67
C ILE A 1195 1.86 15.16 38.32
N CYS A 1196 2.91 14.40 38.66
CA CYS A 1196 2.75 13.14 39.39
C CYS A 1196 2.07 13.35 40.74
N LEU A 1197 2.42 14.40 41.49
CA LEU A 1197 1.80 14.73 42.77
C LEU A 1197 0.32 15.07 42.60
N PHE A 1198 -0.02 15.89 41.61
CA PHE A 1198 -1.41 16.21 41.27
C PHE A 1198 -2.20 14.93 40.91
N GLY A 1199 -1.65 14.08 40.05
CA GLY A 1199 -2.25 12.79 39.69
C GLY A 1199 -2.41 11.83 40.86
N MET A 1200 -1.41 11.74 41.75
CA MET A 1200 -1.44 10.91 42.96
C MET A 1200 -2.49 11.41 43.98
N LEU A 1201 -2.56 12.73 44.21
CA LEU A 1201 -3.56 13.33 45.09
C LEU A 1201 -4.96 13.07 44.55
N GLY A 1202 -5.18 13.30 43.25
CA GLY A 1202 -6.46 13.02 42.61
C GLY A 1202 -6.84 11.54 42.61
N LEU A 1203 -5.87 10.64 42.41
CA LEU A 1203 -6.08 9.20 42.51
C LEU A 1203 -6.51 8.79 43.92
N LEU A 1204 -5.77 9.19 44.95
CA LEU A 1204 -6.05 8.80 46.33
C LEU A 1204 -7.36 9.41 46.83
N THR A 1205 -7.50 10.73 46.72
CA THR A 1205 -8.68 11.44 47.21
C THR A 1205 -9.93 11.08 46.40
N GLY A 1206 -9.84 11.03 45.07
CA GLY A 1206 -10.96 10.66 44.19
C GLY A 1206 -11.43 9.23 44.41
N THR A 1207 -10.51 8.27 44.58
CA THR A 1207 -10.87 6.88 44.87
C THR A 1207 -11.54 6.76 46.24
N ILE A 1208 -10.96 7.34 47.29
CA ILE A 1208 -11.51 7.28 48.65
C ILE A 1208 -12.90 7.93 48.70
N THR A 1209 -13.06 9.11 48.11
CA THR A 1209 -14.35 9.82 48.09
C THR A 1209 -15.39 9.06 47.27
N SER A 1210 -15.02 8.49 46.11
CA SER A 1210 -15.95 7.69 45.30
C SER A 1210 -16.39 6.43 46.03
N ILE A 1211 -15.47 5.69 46.68
CA ILE A 1211 -15.82 4.51 47.48
C ILE A 1211 -16.73 4.89 48.66
N LYS A 1212 -16.40 5.97 49.40
CA LYS A 1212 -17.26 6.44 50.49
C LYS A 1212 -18.66 6.81 50.00
N ALA A 1213 -18.77 7.50 48.86
CA ALA A 1213 -20.04 7.86 48.26
C ALA A 1213 -20.85 6.63 47.82
N ILE A 1214 -20.19 5.62 47.24
CA ILE A 1214 -20.82 4.33 46.86
C ILE A 1214 -21.31 3.59 48.11
N LEU A 1215 -20.49 3.46 49.15
CA LEU A 1215 -20.89 2.81 50.40
C LEU A 1215 -22.04 3.54 51.08
N HIS A 1216 -22.07 4.87 51.01
CA HIS A 1216 -23.17 5.69 51.52
C HIS A 1216 -24.45 5.47 50.69
N SER A 1217 -24.37 5.36 49.37
CA SER A 1217 -25.55 5.13 48.53
C SER A 1217 -26.20 3.77 48.76
N PHE A 1218 -25.42 2.75 49.15
CA PHE A 1218 -25.97 1.46 49.58
C PHE A 1218 -26.70 1.54 50.92
N ARG A 1219 -26.16 2.30 51.90
CA ARG A 1219 -26.76 2.45 53.24
C ARG A 1219 -28.03 3.30 53.30
N VAL A 1220 -28.28 4.14 52.29
CA VAL A 1220 -29.49 4.98 52.20
C VAL A 1220 -30.63 4.26 51.46
N ASN A 1221 -30.31 3.19 50.73
CA ASN A 1221 -31.29 2.36 50.01
C ASN A 1221 -31.69 1.08 50.78
N GLU A 1222 -30.96 0.73 51.85
CA GLU A 1222 -31.43 -0.15 52.94
C GLU A 1222 -32.28 0.66 53.93
#